data_AF-A0AAE1N4V4-F1
#
_entry.id   AF-A0AAE1N4V4-F1
#
_cell.length_a   1.000
_cell.length_b   1.000
_cell.length_c   1.000
_cell.angle_alpha   90.00
_cell.angle_beta   90.00
_cell.angle_gamma   90.00
#
_symmetry.space_group_name_H-M   'P 1'
#
loop_
_entity.id
_entity.type
_entity.pdbx_description
1 polymer ?
#
loop_
_entity_poly.entity_id
_entity_poly.type
_entity_poly.pdbx_seq_one_letter_code
_entity_poly.pdbx_strand_id
1 'polypeptide(L)'
;MAHNGNGETRETGFDGIGEYEQVQNQKNMEFKEEEVSLERVFMSHEVLPWRKQLTLRALAVSLCLSILFSFIVMKLNLTTGIIPSLNVSAGLLGFFFVKTWTKLLDKSGMLRQPFTRQENTVIQTCVVASSGIAFSGGFGSYLLGMSELVANQTSDKSDIKNPSLGWIIGFLFVVSFIGLFSVLPLRKIMIINFKLTYPSGSATANLINSFHTPEGARLAKKQVKVLGKFFTFSFLWGLFQWFYTAADGCGFESFPSLGLRAYQYRFYFDFSTIYVGVGMICPYIINVSVLLGGILSWGIMWPLIEKKEGQWYPPNLHNTDMNGIQGYKVFISIALILGDGLYNLFKVLGHTLTGMYKQIRDRPRENVLPVVDQNSSSSPTQISYDDHRRIQFFLKDQIPTYFAVGGYVAIAAVSIITVPHIFPQLKWYHILVIYLFAPSLAFCNAYGCGLTDWSLASTYGKLAIFAIGAWAGASHGGVLAGLAACGVMMNIVSTASDLMQDFKTGYLTLSSPRSMFVSQIIGTTMGCVISPCVFWVFYKAFKGLGKPQSEYPAPYAIVFRNMALLGVEGFSSLPEHCLLLCYIFFGSAIVINLIKDLMGKKRGWFIPLPMAMAIPFYIGPYFAIDMCVGSLILFVWEKMNKAKADAFAPAVASGLICGDGIWTLPASILAIFGVKPPICMKFLSRTTNARVDAFLGS
;
A
#
# COMPACT_ATOMS: atom_id res chain seq x y z
N MET A 1 44.17 62.51 -67.37
CA MET A 1 43.56 61.49 -68.24
C MET A 1 43.02 60.37 -67.37
N ALA A 2 41.71 60.11 -67.51
CA ALA A 2 40.96 58.86 -67.33
C ALA A 2 41.35 57.78 -66.28
N HIS A 3 40.40 57.52 -65.37
CA HIS A 3 39.75 56.24 -65.00
C HIS A 3 40.51 54.98 -64.50
N ASN A 4 39.91 54.43 -63.42
CA ASN A 4 39.67 53.02 -63.02
C ASN A 4 40.58 52.32 -61.97
N GLY A 5 39.97 52.01 -60.80
CA GLY A 5 39.67 50.61 -60.42
C GLY A 5 40.22 50.05 -59.09
N ASN A 6 39.31 49.82 -58.13
CA ASN A 6 39.32 48.87 -56.98
C ASN A 6 40.34 49.12 -55.82
N GLY A 7 40.02 49.14 -54.53
CA GLY A 7 38.84 48.71 -53.77
C GLY A 7 39.19 47.56 -52.84
N GLU A 8 39.45 47.81 -51.55
CA GLU A 8 39.21 46.84 -50.46
C GLU A 8 39.19 47.54 -49.08
N THR A 9 38.08 47.36 -48.36
CA THR A 9 37.75 47.91 -47.05
C THR A 9 37.56 46.76 -46.05
N ARG A 10 38.00 46.97 -44.81
CA ARG A 10 37.84 46.13 -43.61
C ARG A 10 36.52 45.36 -43.48
N GLU A 11 36.60 44.15 -42.94
CA GLU A 11 35.59 43.57 -42.05
C GLU A 11 36.25 42.91 -40.82
N THR A 12 35.91 43.42 -39.63
CA THR A 12 36.09 42.77 -38.33
C THR A 12 34.70 42.55 -37.75
N GLY A 13 34.31 41.30 -37.56
CA GLY A 13 33.15 40.95 -36.74
C GLY A 13 32.55 39.61 -37.11
N PHE A 14 32.68 38.61 -36.23
CA PHE A 14 31.65 37.60 -35.91
C PHE A 14 32.21 36.56 -34.90
N ASP A 15 32.30 36.88 -33.61
CA ASP A 15 32.59 35.86 -32.56
C ASP A 15 31.75 36.01 -31.27
N GLY A 16 30.89 37.04 -31.16
CA GLY A 16 30.16 37.34 -29.92
C GLY A 16 28.78 36.69 -29.75
N ILE A 17 28.20 36.11 -30.81
CA ILE A 17 26.80 35.64 -30.80
C ILE A 17 26.69 34.22 -30.21
N GLY A 18 27.67 33.34 -30.49
CA GLY A 18 27.67 31.95 -30.00
C GLY A 18 27.88 31.84 -28.48
N GLU A 19 28.74 32.67 -27.90
CA GLU A 19 28.97 32.71 -26.44
C GLU A 19 27.74 33.25 -25.70
N TYR A 20 27.08 34.28 -26.23
CA TYR A 20 25.86 34.81 -25.61
C TYR A 20 24.73 33.79 -25.63
N GLU A 21 24.52 33.06 -26.74
CA GLU A 21 23.50 32.01 -26.85
C GLU A 21 23.81 30.79 -25.97
N GLN A 22 25.08 30.42 -25.82
CA GLN A 22 25.49 29.36 -24.91
C GLN A 22 25.31 29.74 -23.45
N VAL A 23 25.68 30.96 -23.05
CA VAL A 23 25.47 31.48 -21.68
C VAL A 23 23.98 31.66 -21.39
N GLN A 24 23.18 32.07 -22.37
CA GLN A 24 21.71 32.16 -22.23
C GLN A 24 21.08 30.76 -22.11
N ASN A 25 21.57 29.77 -22.86
CA ASN A 25 21.12 28.38 -22.75
C ASN A 25 21.56 27.71 -21.45
N GLN A 26 22.77 28.01 -20.97
CA GLN A 26 23.25 27.56 -19.65
C GLN A 26 22.44 28.21 -18.53
N LYS A 27 22.22 29.54 -18.57
CA LYS A 27 21.34 30.24 -17.62
C LYS A 27 19.89 29.75 -17.70
N ASN A 28 19.37 29.44 -18.89
CA ASN A 28 18.03 28.88 -19.07
C ASN A 28 17.93 27.43 -18.59
N MET A 29 19.00 26.64 -18.67
CA MET A 29 19.07 25.29 -18.09
C MET A 29 19.22 25.34 -16.58
N GLU A 30 20.08 26.21 -16.04
CA GLU A 30 20.21 26.46 -14.60
C GLU A 30 18.91 27.00 -14.00
N PHE A 31 18.22 27.95 -14.66
CA PHE A 31 16.89 28.42 -14.24
C PHE A 31 15.83 27.31 -14.33
N LYS A 32 15.90 26.43 -15.34
CA LYS A 32 14.97 25.28 -15.45
C LYS A 32 15.23 24.23 -14.37
N GLU A 33 16.48 23.96 -13.99
CA GLU A 33 16.81 23.08 -12.87
C GLU A 33 16.51 23.70 -11.50
N GLU A 34 16.69 25.02 -11.36
CA GLU A 34 16.32 25.78 -10.16
C GLU A 34 14.81 25.82 -9.94
N GLU A 35 13.99 25.92 -10.99
CA GLU A 35 12.54 25.94 -10.86
C GLU A 35 11.94 24.57 -10.50
N VAL A 36 12.57 23.44 -10.88
CA VAL A 36 11.99 22.08 -10.73
C VAL A 36 12.29 21.42 -9.36
N SER A 37 13.31 21.88 -8.64
CA SER A 37 13.74 21.27 -7.36
C SER A 37 12.86 21.71 -6.18
N LEU A 38 12.05 20.80 -5.65
CA LEU A 38 11.14 21.06 -4.53
C LEU A 38 11.93 21.41 -3.26
N GLU A 39 13.05 20.73 -2.99
CA GLU A 39 13.80 20.99 -1.77
C GLU A 39 14.54 22.33 -1.82
N ARG A 40 14.89 22.85 -3.01
CA ARG A 40 15.42 24.23 -3.14
C ARG A 40 14.40 25.27 -2.68
N VAL A 41 13.11 25.06 -2.95
CA VAL A 41 12.02 25.94 -2.47
C VAL A 41 11.98 26.02 -0.93
N PHE A 42 12.32 24.92 -0.25
CA PHE A 42 12.39 24.84 1.21
C PHE A 42 13.80 25.06 1.78
N MET A 43 14.75 25.59 1.01
CA MET A 43 16.14 25.81 1.48
C MET A 43 16.22 26.82 2.62
N SER A 44 15.37 27.85 2.61
CA SER A 44 15.31 28.87 3.67
C SER A 44 14.60 28.41 4.95
N HIS A 45 13.92 27.27 4.92
CA HIS A 45 13.18 26.75 6.07
C HIS A 45 14.00 25.70 6.80
N GLU A 46 14.31 25.96 8.07
CA GLU A 46 15.03 25.01 8.91
C GLU A 46 14.14 23.79 9.22
N VAL A 47 14.69 22.59 9.00
CA VAL A 47 14.02 21.34 9.40
C VAL A 47 14.27 21.12 10.88
N LEU A 48 13.20 21.22 11.68
CA LEU A 48 13.27 21.05 13.13
C LEU A 48 13.79 19.66 13.53
N PRO A 49 14.50 19.54 14.67
CA PRO A 49 14.89 18.25 15.24
C PRO A 49 13.69 17.33 15.47
N TRP A 50 13.90 16.01 15.38
CA TRP A 50 12.82 15.01 15.44
C TRP A 50 11.89 15.15 16.65
N ARG A 51 12.41 15.52 17.83
CA ARG A 51 11.59 15.73 19.05
C ARG A 51 10.62 16.89 18.93
N LYS A 52 10.96 17.92 18.16
CA LYS A 52 10.11 19.09 17.91
C LYS A 52 9.12 18.86 16.75
N GLN A 53 9.29 17.79 15.97
CA GLN A 53 8.30 17.38 14.97
C GLN A 53 7.07 16.75 15.63
N LEU A 54 7.25 16.14 16.81
CA LEU A 54 6.19 15.59 17.67
C LEU A 54 5.63 16.69 18.58
N THR A 55 4.60 17.40 18.13
CA THR A 55 3.95 18.45 18.92
C THR A 55 2.72 17.92 19.67
N LEU A 56 2.39 18.54 20.80
CA LEU A 56 1.17 18.18 21.55
C LEU A 56 -0.10 18.37 20.73
N ARG A 57 -0.17 19.45 19.93
CA ARG A 57 -1.32 19.73 19.07
C ARG A 57 -1.46 18.68 17.95
N ALA A 58 -0.35 18.21 17.38
CA ALA A 58 -0.38 17.12 16.41
C ALA A 58 -0.91 15.84 17.03
N LEU A 59 -0.47 15.49 18.24
CA LEU A 59 -0.96 14.30 18.95
C LEU A 59 -2.45 14.41 19.32
N ALA A 60 -2.90 15.58 19.77
CA ALA A 60 -4.31 15.81 20.08
C ALA A 60 -5.21 15.70 18.84
N VAL A 61 -4.82 16.32 17.72
CA VAL A 61 -5.54 16.19 16.45
C VAL A 61 -5.50 14.74 15.95
N SER A 62 -4.36 14.07 16.09
CA SER A 62 -4.22 12.65 15.71
C SER A 62 -5.17 11.76 16.50
N LEU A 63 -5.36 12.01 17.80
CA LEU A 63 -6.31 11.25 18.63
C LEU A 63 -7.74 11.43 18.13
N CYS A 64 -8.18 12.67 17.91
CA CYS A 64 -9.52 12.95 17.40
C CYS A 64 -9.78 12.31 16.03
N LEU A 65 -8.83 12.46 15.10
CA LEU A 65 -8.93 11.85 13.78
C LEU A 65 -8.86 10.32 13.84
N SER A 66 -8.06 9.75 14.75
CA SER A 66 -7.98 8.29 14.94
C SER A 66 -9.33 7.69 15.35
N ILE A 67 -10.10 8.37 16.20
CA ILE A 67 -11.46 7.95 16.57
C ILE A 67 -12.35 7.95 15.33
N LEU A 68 -12.40 9.08 14.60
CA LEU A 68 -13.21 9.23 13.39
C LEU A 68 -12.90 8.15 12.35
N PHE A 69 -11.61 7.97 12.02
CA PHE A 69 -11.18 7.00 11.01
C PHE A 69 -11.39 5.56 11.47
N SER A 70 -11.26 5.26 12.76
CA SER A 70 -11.57 3.93 13.29
C SER A 70 -13.04 3.57 13.10
N PHE A 71 -13.98 4.50 13.27
CA PHE A 71 -15.40 4.26 12.97
C PHE A 71 -15.64 3.97 11.49
N ILE A 72 -15.01 4.74 10.61
CA ILE A 72 -15.13 4.57 9.16
C ILE A 72 -14.57 3.21 8.73
N VAL A 73 -13.34 2.89 9.14
CA VAL A 73 -12.69 1.61 8.82
C VAL A 73 -13.46 0.44 9.41
N MET A 74 -13.92 0.54 10.67
CA MET A 74 -14.71 -0.53 11.30
C MET A 74 -15.96 -0.83 10.51
N LYS A 75 -16.69 0.21 10.09
CA LYS A 75 -17.88 0.03 9.27
C LYS A 75 -17.54 -0.67 7.95
N LEU A 76 -16.57 -0.15 7.20
CA LEU A 76 -16.18 -0.73 5.92
C LEU A 76 -15.75 -2.20 6.07
N ASN A 77 -15.00 -2.51 7.14
CA ASN A 77 -14.59 -3.88 7.46
C ASN A 77 -15.80 -4.82 7.71
N LEU A 78 -16.82 -4.33 8.41
CA LEU A 78 -18.03 -5.11 8.72
C LEU A 78 -19.03 -5.23 7.56
N THR A 79 -18.97 -4.34 6.56
CA THR A 79 -19.90 -4.35 5.40
C THR A 79 -19.26 -4.92 4.13
N THR A 80 -18.18 -4.32 3.65
CA THR A 80 -17.56 -4.64 2.35
C THR A 80 -16.26 -5.43 2.50
N GLY A 81 -15.58 -5.32 3.64
CA GLY A 81 -14.29 -5.94 3.94
C GLY A 81 -13.11 -5.45 3.10
N ILE A 82 -13.32 -4.44 2.25
CA ILE A 82 -12.28 -3.77 1.45
C ILE A 82 -12.19 -2.34 1.98
N ILE A 83 -10.98 -1.90 2.30
CA ILE A 83 -10.74 -0.57 2.86
C ILE A 83 -9.80 0.17 1.91
N PRO A 84 -10.20 1.37 1.43
CA PRO A 84 -9.33 2.21 0.62
C PRO A 84 -8.19 2.77 1.46
N SER A 85 -7.12 3.21 0.80
CA SER A 85 -6.03 3.94 1.44
C SER A 85 -6.54 5.26 2.04
N LEU A 86 -6.38 5.43 3.35
CA LEU A 86 -6.85 6.60 4.09
C LEU A 86 -5.74 7.62 4.39
N ASN A 87 -4.53 7.40 3.86
CA ASN A 87 -3.34 8.22 4.12
C ASN A 87 -3.52 9.67 3.69
N VAL A 88 -4.05 9.86 2.48
CA VAL A 88 -4.35 11.19 1.92
C VAL A 88 -5.34 11.93 2.82
N SER A 89 -6.45 11.27 3.14
CA SER A 89 -7.52 11.80 3.96
C SER A 89 -7.03 12.24 5.34
N ALA A 90 -6.16 11.43 5.95
CA ALA A 90 -5.51 11.77 7.21
C ALA A 90 -4.59 13.01 7.09
N GLY A 91 -3.80 13.11 6.02
CA GLY A 91 -2.91 14.25 5.78
C GLY A 91 -3.64 15.56 5.47
N LEU A 92 -4.77 15.52 4.73
CA LEU A 92 -5.59 16.72 4.47
C LEU A 92 -6.33 17.18 5.73
N LEU A 93 -7.02 16.27 6.42
CA LEU A 93 -7.75 16.64 7.64
C LEU A 93 -6.78 17.10 8.74
N GLY A 94 -5.64 16.43 8.88
CA GLY A 94 -4.55 16.86 9.77
C GLY A 94 -4.14 18.30 9.50
N PHE A 95 -3.94 18.66 8.22
CA PHE A 95 -3.65 20.03 7.83
C PHE A 95 -4.77 21.00 8.22
N PHE A 96 -6.03 20.68 7.90
CA PHE A 96 -7.17 21.54 8.18
C PHE A 96 -7.37 21.80 9.69
N PHE A 97 -7.34 20.75 10.51
CA PHE A 97 -7.53 20.86 11.95
C PHE A 97 -6.38 21.60 12.62
N VAL A 98 -5.13 21.31 12.27
CA VAL A 98 -3.99 22.02 12.87
C VAL A 98 -3.91 23.46 12.37
N LYS A 99 -4.17 23.74 11.10
CA LYS A 99 -4.20 25.12 10.59
C LYS A 99 -5.28 25.96 11.27
N THR A 100 -6.44 25.36 11.52
CA THR A 100 -7.53 26.00 12.30
C THR A 100 -7.08 26.24 13.73
N TRP A 101 -6.49 25.24 14.38
CA TRP A 101 -5.93 25.35 15.73
C TRP A 101 -4.87 26.44 15.84
N THR A 102 -3.92 26.51 14.90
CA THR A 102 -2.88 27.54 14.89
C THR A 102 -3.44 28.92 14.67
N LYS A 103 -4.45 29.08 13.81
CA LYS A 103 -5.12 30.37 13.58
C LYS A 103 -5.85 30.85 14.84
N LEU A 104 -6.41 29.95 15.63
CA LEU A 104 -7.02 30.27 16.92
C LEU A 104 -5.96 30.67 17.96
N LEU A 105 -4.85 29.93 18.06
CA LEU A 105 -3.76 30.27 18.98
C LEU A 105 -3.05 31.58 18.63
N ASP A 106 -2.91 31.87 17.34
CA ASP A 106 -2.30 33.11 16.85
C ASP A 106 -3.14 34.32 17.26
N LYS A 107 -4.48 34.23 17.14
CA LYS A 107 -5.41 35.23 17.67
C LYS A 107 -5.31 35.43 19.18
N SER A 108 -4.93 34.39 19.93
CA SER A 108 -4.74 34.45 21.38
C SER A 108 -3.31 34.83 21.79
N GLY A 109 -2.40 35.08 20.84
CA GLY A 109 -0.99 35.42 21.13
C GLY A 109 -0.16 34.27 21.72
N MET A 110 -0.67 33.04 21.72
CA MET A 110 -0.05 31.87 22.36
C MET A 110 0.71 30.96 21.37
N LEU A 111 0.88 31.39 20.11
CA LEU A 111 1.52 30.59 19.08
C LEU A 111 3.03 30.49 19.32
N ARG A 112 3.48 29.34 19.85
CA ARG A 112 4.91 29.09 20.11
C ARG A 112 5.71 28.59 18.90
N GLN A 113 5.07 27.88 17.97
CA GLN A 113 5.75 27.23 16.84
C GLN A 113 4.87 27.22 15.59
N PRO A 114 5.42 27.51 14.39
CA PRO A 114 4.68 27.46 13.13
C PRO A 114 4.32 26.00 12.77
N PHE A 115 3.27 25.83 11.98
CA PHE A 115 2.85 24.50 11.52
C PHE A 115 3.71 24.05 10.34
N THR A 116 4.39 22.90 10.49
CA THR A 116 5.38 22.41 9.52
C THR A 116 4.87 21.19 8.74
N ARG A 117 5.47 20.91 7.58
CA ARG A 117 5.15 19.72 6.79
C ARG A 117 5.47 18.41 7.53
N GLN A 118 6.51 18.42 8.38
CA GLN A 118 6.89 17.27 9.19
C GLN A 118 5.85 16.99 10.27
N GLU A 119 5.33 18.04 10.91
CA GLU A 119 4.23 17.91 11.87
C GLU A 119 2.96 17.35 11.22
N ASN A 120 2.63 17.77 9.99
CA ASN A 120 1.49 17.18 9.26
C ASN A 120 1.73 15.70 8.92
N THR A 121 2.96 15.35 8.54
CA THR A 121 3.33 13.95 8.28
C THR A 121 3.21 13.08 9.53
N VAL A 122 3.58 13.62 10.71
CA VAL A 122 3.38 12.97 12.01
C VAL A 122 1.91 12.66 12.27
N ILE A 123 1.00 13.59 11.96
CA ILE A 123 -0.45 13.38 12.15
C ILE A 123 -0.95 12.28 11.24
N GLN A 124 -0.61 12.35 9.96
CA GLN A 124 -0.98 11.32 8.99
C GLN A 124 -0.49 9.94 9.43
N THR A 125 0.76 9.84 9.87
CA THR A 125 1.37 8.59 10.35
C THR A 125 0.61 8.03 11.56
N CYS A 126 0.33 8.86 12.57
CA CYS A 126 -0.40 8.44 13.77
C CYS A 126 -1.83 7.94 13.44
N VAL A 127 -2.55 8.67 12.58
CA VAL A 127 -3.93 8.34 12.22
C VAL A 127 -4.00 7.06 11.39
N VAL A 128 -3.10 6.89 10.41
CA VAL A 128 -3.03 5.68 9.57
C VAL A 128 -2.61 4.46 10.37
N ALA A 129 -1.63 4.59 11.26
CA ALA A 129 -1.24 3.52 12.17
C ALA A 129 -2.40 3.07 13.07
N SER A 130 -3.19 4.01 13.58
CA SER A 130 -4.35 3.73 14.44
C SER A 130 -5.49 3.08 13.66
N SER A 131 -5.88 3.66 12.52
CA SER A 131 -6.94 3.11 11.67
C SER A 131 -6.56 1.80 10.99
N GLY A 132 -5.26 1.57 10.74
CA GLY A 132 -4.70 0.31 10.28
C GLY A 132 -5.01 -0.85 11.24
N ILE A 133 -4.98 -0.61 12.56
CA ILE A 133 -5.38 -1.62 13.55
C ILE A 133 -6.87 -1.96 13.46
N ALA A 134 -7.74 -1.02 13.06
CA ALA A 134 -9.15 -1.32 12.81
C ALA A 134 -9.35 -2.28 11.62
N PHE A 135 -8.37 -2.38 10.71
CA PHE A 135 -8.33 -3.39 9.66
C PHE A 135 -7.64 -4.68 10.11
N SER A 136 -6.36 -4.57 10.49
CA SER A 136 -5.49 -5.72 10.80
C SER A 136 -5.89 -6.44 12.08
N GLY A 137 -6.65 -5.80 12.97
CA GLY A 137 -7.19 -6.37 14.19
C GLY A 137 -8.29 -7.42 13.98
N GLY A 138 -8.73 -7.63 12.73
CA GLY A 138 -9.54 -8.77 12.34
C GLY A 138 -11.02 -8.68 12.70
N PHE A 139 -11.51 -7.49 13.06
CA PHE A 139 -12.85 -7.27 13.59
C PHE A 139 -13.98 -7.67 12.62
N GLY A 140 -13.76 -7.66 11.30
CA GLY A 140 -14.70 -8.19 10.29
C GLY A 140 -14.29 -9.53 9.69
N SER A 141 -13.20 -10.14 10.16
CA SER A 141 -12.58 -11.33 9.58
C SER A 141 -12.24 -12.38 10.66
N TYR A 142 -10.96 -12.63 10.96
CA TYR A 142 -10.55 -13.74 11.81
C TYR A 142 -11.08 -13.64 13.24
N LEU A 143 -11.24 -12.43 13.80
CA LEU A 143 -11.67 -12.23 15.19
C LEU A 143 -13.15 -12.58 15.35
N LEU A 144 -14.01 -12.09 14.44
CA LEU A 144 -15.41 -12.50 14.42
C LEU A 144 -15.57 -13.97 14.00
N GLY A 145 -14.67 -14.50 13.17
CA GLY A 145 -14.64 -15.92 12.80
C GLY A 145 -14.47 -16.88 14.00
N MET A 146 -13.92 -16.39 15.12
CA MET A 146 -13.83 -17.13 16.38
C MET A 146 -15.15 -17.15 17.18
N SER A 147 -16.10 -16.26 16.85
CA SER A 147 -17.33 -16.12 17.63
C SER A 147 -18.29 -17.28 17.43
N GLU A 148 -19.08 -17.56 18.46
CA GLU A 148 -20.15 -18.56 18.42
C GLU A 148 -21.20 -18.25 17.35
N LEU A 149 -21.46 -16.96 17.12
CA LEU A 149 -22.42 -16.53 16.12
C LEU A 149 -22.04 -16.96 14.70
N VAL A 150 -20.76 -16.83 14.35
CA VAL A 150 -20.24 -17.26 13.05
C VAL A 150 -20.10 -18.78 13.02
N ALA A 151 -19.72 -19.40 14.14
CA ALA A 151 -19.65 -20.86 14.27
C ALA A 151 -20.97 -21.57 14.03
N ASN A 152 -22.07 -20.98 14.48
CA ASN A 152 -23.41 -21.53 14.26
C ASN A 152 -23.87 -21.50 12.80
N GLN A 153 -23.13 -20.81 11.92
CA GLN A 153 -23.39 -20.73 10.48
C GLN A 153 -22.54 -21.72 9.68
N THR A 154 -21.60 -22.44 10.32
CA THR A 154 -20.69 -23.39 9.69
C THR A 154 -21.03 -24.83 10.07
N SER A 155 -20.43 -25.80 9.38
CA SER A 155 -20.63 -27.24 9.64
C SER A 155 -20.17 -27.67 11.03
N ASP A 156 -19.06 -27.10 11.52
CA ASP A 156 -18.53 -27.34 12.87
C ASP A 156 -18.73 -26.12 13.78
N LYS A 157 -19.29 -26.38 14.97
CA LYS A 157 -19.63 -25.38 15.99
C LYS A 157 -18.62 -25.35 17.15
N SER A 158 -17.59 -26.18 17.11
CA SER A 158 -16.53 -26.25 18.12
C SER A 158 -15.55 -25.07 17.99
N ASP A 159 -14.59 -25.00 18.93
CA ASP A 159 -13.46 -24.05 18.91
C ASP A 159 -13.85 -22.57 18.82
N ILE A 160 -14.69 -22.15 19.76
CA ILE A 160 -15.20 -20.78 19.83
C ILE A 160 -14.51 -19.96 20.93
N LYS A 161 -14.32 -18.67 20.65
CA LYS A 161 -13.95 -17.65 21.61
C LYS A 161 -14.69 -16.36 21.30
N ASN A 162 -15.69 -16.05 22.12
CA ASN A 162 -16.49 -14.86 21.91
C ASN A 162 -15.67 -13.57 22.12
N PRO A 163 -15.92 -12.51 21.31
CA PRO A 163 -15.24 -11.23 21.45
C PRO A 163 -15.42 -10.64 22.86
N SER A 164 -14.33 -10.21 23.47
CA SER A 164 -14.36 -9.47 24.74
C SER A 164 -13.30 -8.37 24.72
N LEU A 165 -13.68 -7.18 25.20
CA LEU A 165 -12.85 -5.98 25.08
C LEU A 165 -11.46 -6.17 25.73
N GLY A 166 -11.40 -6.80 26.91
CA GLY A 166 -10.16 -6.96 27.66
C GLY A 166 -9.11 -7.82 26.93
N TRP A 167 -9.49 -9.01 26.46
CA TRP A 167 -8.52 -9.89 25.79
C TRP A 167 -8.15 -9.38 24.40
N ILE A 168 -9.07 -8.72 23.68
CA ILE A 168 -8.80 -8.15 22.36
C ILE A 168 -7.74 -7.04 22.48
N ILE A 169 -7.91 -6.11 23.43
CA ILE A 169 -6.92 -5.06 23.69
C ILE A 169 -5.56 -5.70 24.01
N GLY A 170 -5.53 -6.65 24.96
CA GLY A 170 -4.30 -7.35 25.34
C GLY A 170 -3.63 -8.06 24.15
N PHE A 171 -4.40 -8.75 23.32
CA PHE A 171 -3.89 -9.43 22.13
C PHE A 171 -3.28 -8.44 21.14
N LEU A 172 -3.98 -7.35 20.79
CA LEU A 172 -3.48 -6.36 19.84
C LEU A 172 -2.23 -5.64 20.35
N PHE A 173 -2.16 -5.32 21.64
CA PHE A 173 -0.95 -4.71 22.23
C PHE A 173 0.28 -5.61 22.11
N VAL A 174 0.08 -6.91 22.19
CA VAL A 174 1.18 -7.88 22.17
C VAL A 174 1.67 -8.14 20.75
N VAL A 175 0.77 -8.17 19.76
CA VAL A 175 1.12 -8.59 18.38
C VAL A 175 1.39 -7.43 17.42
N SER A 176 0.81 -6.25 17.63
CA SER A 176 0.83 -5.15 16.65
C SER A 176 2.18 -4.45 16.52
N PHE A 177 3.01 -4.46 17.57
CA PHE A 177 4.29 -3.73 17.53
C PHE A 177 5.41 -4.51 16.85
N ILE A 178 5.30 -5.84 16.74
CA ILE A 178 6.36 -6.70 16.20
C ILE A 178 6.69 -6.33 14.74
N GLY A 179 5.69 -6.00 13.95
CA GLY A 179 5.87 -5.58 12.56
C GLY A 179 6.74 -4.34 12.43
N LEU A 180 6.60 -3.38 13.35
CA LEU A 180 7.37 -2.12 13.34
C LEU A 180 8.88 -2.36 13.47
N PHE A 181 9.29 -3.35 14.27
CA PHE A 181 10.70 -3.68 14.49
C PHE A 181 11.28 -4.59 13.41
N SER A 182 10.45 -5.41 12.74
CA SER A 182 10.91 -6.42 11.78
C SER A 182 11.54 -5.84 10.51
N VAL A 183 10.93 -4.78 9.96
CA VAL A 183 11.36 -4.15 8.70
C VAL A 183 12.22 -2.89 8.90
N LEU A 184 12.41 -2.47 10.15
CA LEU A 184 13.16 -1.27 10.49
C LEU A 184 14.61 -1.26 9.98
N PRO A 185 15.38 -2.38 10.04
CA PRO A 185 16.71 -2.45 9.43
C PRO A 185 16.68 -2.33 7.90
N LEU A 186 15.56 -2.69 7.28
CA LEU A 186 15.40 -2.78 5.83
C LEU A 186 14.99 -1.44 5.20
N ARG A 187 14.63 -0.41 5.99
CA ARG A 187 14.17 0.88 5.46
C ARG A 187 15.14 1.53 4.47
N LYS A 188 16.45 1.45 4.71
CA LYS A 188 17.47 2.02 3.82
C LYS A 188 17.45 1.30 2.47
N ILE A 189 17.35 -0.02 2.52
CA ILE A 189 17.32 -0.86 1.32
C ILE A 189 16.06 -0.55 0.51
N MET A 190 14.90 -0.53 1.14
CA MET A 190 13.62 -0.35 0.45
C MET A 190 13.41 1.06 -0.11
N ILE A 191 13.75 2.09 0.68
CA ILE A 191 13.49 3.49 0.30
C ILE A 191 14.62 4.09 -0.55
N ILE A 192 15.89 3.81 -0.22
CA ILE A 192 17.04 4.43 -0.91
C ILE A 192 17.60 3.52 -2.00
N ASN A 193 17.86 2.24 -1.70
CA ASN A 193 18.55 1.37 -2.67
C ASN A 193 17.60 0.89 -3.77
N PHE A 194 16.44 0.36 -3.40
CA PHE A 194 15.41 -0.09 -4.33
C PHE A 194 14.55 1.04 -4.87
N LYS A 195 14.57 2.22 -4.23
CA LYS A 195 13.76 3.39 -4.59
C LYS A 195 12.28 3.03 -4.81
N LEU A 196 11.74 2.14 -3.96
CA LEU A 196 10.33 1.73 -4.06
C LEU A 196 9.42 2.95 -4.02
N THR A 197 8.36 2.88 -4.82
CA THR A 197 7.52 4.05 -5.10
C THR A 197 6.56 4.33 -3.94
N TYR A 198 5.93 3.30 -3.36
CA TYR A 198 4.80 3.43 -2.43
C TYR A 198 3.80 4.51 -2.90
N PRO A 199 3.02 4.25 -3.96
CA PRO A 199 2.21 5.25 -4.65
C PRO A 199 1.34 6.11 -3.72
N SER A 200 0.61 5.51 -2.78
CA SER A 200 -0.19 6.23 -1.77
C SER A 200 0.66 7.13 -0.87
N GLY A 201 1.82 6.64 -0.42
CA GLY A 201 2.75 7.43 0.40
C GLY A 201 3.35 8.60 -0.38
N SER A 202 3.71 8.37 -1.65
CA SER A 202 4.22 9.41 -2.56
C SER A 202 3.17 10.47 -2.88
N ALA A 203 1.93 10.07 -3.18
CA ALA A 203 0.82 10.98 -3.40
C ALA A 203 0.52 11.83 -2.16
N THR A 204 0.51 11.20 -0.98
CA THR A 204 0.34 11.86 0.32
C THR A 204 1.44 12.88 0.57
N ALA A 205 2.70 12.54 0.31
CA ALA A 205 3.81 13.45 0.49
C ALA A 205 3.73 14.67 -0.44
N ASN A 206 3.38 14.46 -1.71
CA ASN A 206 3.19 15.53 -2.68
C ASN A 206 2.05 16.46 -2.24
N LEU A 207 0.96 15.91 -1.71
CA LEU A 207 -0.15 16.69 -1.15
C LEU A 207 0.31 17.53 0.05
N ILE A 208 0.99 16.92 1.02
CA ILE A 208 1.50 17.63 2.22
C ILE A 208 2.47 18.75 1.79
N ASN A 209 3.43 18.46 0.92
CA ASN A 209 4.37 19.47 0.41
C ASN A 209 3.64 20.63 -0.29
N SER A 210 2.55 20.33 -1.02
CA SER A 210 1.73 21.34 -1.70
C SER A 210 1.07 22.33 -0.71
N PHE A 211 0.59 21.85 0.44
CA PHE A 211 -0.05 22.70 1.46
C PHE A 211 0.90 23.64 2.19
N HIS A 212 2.18 23.26 2.28
CA HIS A 212 3.22 24.01 2.97
C HIS A 212 4.14 24.79 2.02
N THR A 213 3.83 24.83 0.73
CA THR A 213 4.65 25.56 -0.26
C THR A 213 4.67 27.07 0.06
N PRO A 214 5.84 27.71 0.21
CA PRO A 214 5.97 29.14 0.53
C PRO A 214 5.42 30.08 -0.55
N GLU A 215 4.95 31.26 -0.12
CA GLU A 215 4.48 32.34 -1.00
C GLU A 215 5.66 32.96 -1.77
N GLY A 216 5.88 32.51 -3.02
CA GLY A 216 6.97 33.02 -3.88
C GLY A 216 7.46 32.02 -4.93
N ALA A 217 7.26 30.72 -4.71
CA ALA A 217 7.69 29.67 -5.63
C ALA A 217 6.73 29.51 -6.81
N ARG A 218 7.05 30.15 -7.96
CA ARG A 218 6.17 30.17 -9.15
C ARG A 218 5.84 28.77 -9.70
N LEU A 219 6.83 27.89 -9.83
CA LEU A 219 6.58 26.54 -10.36
C LEU A 219 5.80 25.67 -9.36
N ALA A 220 6.19 25.67 -8.08
CA ALA A 220 5.49 24.94 -7.05
C ALA A 220 4.02 25.40 -6.93
N LYS A 221 3.74 26.71 -7.06
CA LYS A 221 2.37 27.23 -7.12
C LYS A 221 1.59 26.72 -8.34
N LYS A 222 2.24 26.58 -9.50
CA LYS A 222 1.61 25.95 -10.68
C LYS A 222 1.32 24.47 -10.42
N GLN A 223 2.25 23.73 -9.82
CA GLN A 223 2.05 22.31 -9.45
C GLN A 223 0.89 22.16 -8.45
N VAL A 224 0.82 23.01 -7.43
CA VAL A 224 -0.28 23.05 -6.45
C VAL A 224 -1.61 23.32 -7.16
N LYS A 225 -1.65 24.26 -8.11
CA LYS A 225 -2.87 24.56 -8.89
C LYS A 225 -3.30 23.38 -9.76
N VAL A 226 -2.35 22.69 -10.38
CA VAL A 226 -2.62 21.48 -11.17
C VAL A 226 -3.13 20.35 -10.27
N LEU A 227 -2.46 20.09 -9.15
CA LEU A 227 -2.90 19.11 -8.15
C LEU A 227 -4.32 19.42 -7.69
N GLY A 228 -4.61 20.66 -7.29
CA GLY A 228 -5.94 21.09 -6.87
C GLY A 228 -7.02 20.91 -7.95
N LYS A 229 -6.69 21.17 -9.22
CA LYS A 229 -7.62 20.95 -10.34
C LYS A 229 -8.00 19.47 -10.48
N PHE A 230 -7.00 18.59 -10.54
CA PHE A 230 -7.25 17.15 -10.71
C PHE A 230 -7.83 16.51 -9.45
N PHE A 231 -7.48 17.03 -8.28
CA PHE A 231 -8.11 16.71 -7.00
C PHE A 231 -9.62 16.98 -7.04
N THR A 232 -10.04 18.20 -7.41
CA THR A 232 -11.46 18.53 -7.49
C THR A 232 -12.18 17.71 -8.56
N PHE A 233 -11.56 17.50 -9.72
CA PHE A 233 -12.11 16.65 -10.76
C PHE A 233 -12.37 15.22 -10.26
N SER A 234 -11.37 14.60 -9.63
CA SER A 234 -11.45 13.24 -9.12
C SER A 234 -12.42 13.10 -7.94
N PHE A 235 -12.48 14.08 -7.02
CA PHE A 235 -13.47 14.12 -5.95
C PHE A 235 -14.91 14.20 -6.49
N LEU A 236 -15.16 15.08 -7.48
CA LEU A 236 -16.47 15.21 -8.11
C LEU A 236 -16.83 13.98 -8.93
N TRP A 237 -15.84 13.32 -9.53
CA TRP A 237 -16.02 12.06 -10.23
C TRP A 237 -16.45 10.94 -9.28
N GLY A 238 -15.77 10.78 -8.14
CA GLY A 238 -16.19 9.82 -7.11
C GLY A 238 -17.60 10.10 -6.60
N LEU A 239 -17.94 11.37 -6.35
CA LEU A 239 -19.31 11.79 -6.01
C LEU A 239 -20.31 11.38 -7.08
N PHE A 240 -20.00 11.64 -8.34
CA PHE A 240 -20.85 11.29 -9.46
C PHE A 240 -21.03 9.76 -9.58
N GLN A 241 -19.94 8.98 -9.47
CA GLN A 241 -20.00 7.52 -9.51
C GLN A 241 -20.87 6.97 -8.38
N TRP A 242 -20.73 7.52 -7.17
CA TRP A 242 -21.48 7.10 -6.01
C TRP A 242 -22.99 7.08 -6.27
N PHE A 243 -23.57 8.04 -7.00
CA PHE A 243 -25.01 8.06 -7.31
C PHE A 243 -25.55 6.79 -7.98
N TYR A 244 -24.70 6.03 -8.69
CA TYR A 244 -25.09 4.85 -9.49
C TYR A 244 -24.78 3.50 -8.82
N THR A 245 -24.31 3.51 -7.56
CA THR A 245 -23.80 2.33 -6.84
C THR A 245 -24.79 1.76 -5.82
N ALA A 246 -26.11 1.85 -6.07
CA ALA A 246 -27.12 1.51 -5.05
C ALA A 246 -27.12 0.05 -4.57
N ALA A 247 -26.51 -0.88 -5.32
CA ALA A 247 -26.33 -2.27 -4.92
C ALA A 247 -25.04 -2.87 -5.52
N ASP A 248 -24.67 -4.06 -5.05
CA ASP A 248 -23.52 -4.80 -5.56
C ASP A 248 -23.63 -5.06 -7.07
N GLY A 249 -22.53 -4.80 -7.78
CA GLY A 249 -22.47 -4.93 -9.24
C GLY A 249 -23.23 -3.83 -10.00
N CYS A 250 -23.54 -2.70 -9.35
CA CYS A 250 -24.11 -1.52 -10.00
C CYS A 250 -23.07 -0.40 -10.12
N GLY A 251 -23.24 0.45 -11.13
CA GLY A 251 -22.45 1.68 -11.29
C GLY A 251 -21.29 1.53 -12.27
N PHE A 252 -20.50 2.59 -12.38
CA PHE A 252 -19.35 2.65 -13.29
C PHE A 252 -18.25 1.64 -12.93
N GLU A 253 -18.14 1.29 -11.64
CA GLU A 253 -17.25 0.24 -11.13
C GLU A 253 -17.57 -1.16 -11.70
N SER A 254 -18.73 -1.32 -12.34
CA SER A 254 -19.19 -2.56 -12.97
C SER A 254 -19.46 -2.39 -14.48
N PHE A 255 -18.91 -1.34 -15.10
CA PHE A 255 -19.13 -1.04 -16.53
C PHE A 255 -18.35 -2.03 -17.44
N PRO A 256 -19.03 -2.83 -18.29
CA PRO A 256 -18.38 -3.83 -19.14
C PRO A 256 -17.74 -3.20 -20.39
N SER A 257 -16.74 -2.34 -20.21
CA SER A 257 -16.06 -1.58 -21.27
C SER A 257 -15.44 -2.44 -22.38
N LEU A 258 -15.04 -3.67 -22.05
CA LEU A 258 -14.47 -4.65 -22.99
C LEU A 258 -15.49 -5.73 -23.41
N GLY A 259 -16.77 -5.51 -23.11
CA GLY A 259 -17.87 -6.44 -23.40
C GLY A 259 -18.23 -7.38 -22.24
N LEU A 260 -19.45 -7.92 -22.28
CA LEU A 260 -20.01 -8.73 -21.18
C LEU A 260 -19.23 -10.02 -20.89
N ARG A 261 -18.60 -10.61 -21.92
CA ARG A 261 -17.80 -11.82 -21.75
C ARG A 261 -16.48 -11.54 -21.04
N ALA A 262 -15.82 -10.43 -21.38
CA ALA A 262 -14.61 -9.99 -20.69
C ALA A 262 -14.91 -9.60 -19.23
N TYR A 263 -16.07 -8.96 -19.01
CA TYR A 263 -16.57 -8.60 -17.69
C TYR A 263 -16.75 -9.81 -16.74
N GLN A 264 -17.24 -10.96 -17.24
CA GLN A 264 -17.34 -12.20 -16.45
C GLN A 264 -15.98 -12.66 -15.90
N TYR A 265 -14.91 -12.46 -16.68
CA TYR A 265 -13.53 -12.73 -16.27
C TYR A 265 -12.83 -11.51 -15.66
N ARG A 266 -13.61 -10.53 -15.17
CA ARG A 266 -13.13 -9.33 -14.48
C ARG A 266 -12.24 -8.40 -15.34
N PHE A 267 -12.27 -8.52 -16.66
CA PHE A 267 -11.59 -7.59 -17.59
C PHE A 267 -12.52 -6.44 -17.95
N TYR A 268 -12.38 -5.33 -17.24
CA TYR A 268 -13.07 -4.08 -17.52
C TYR A 268 -12.31 -2.91 -16.89
N PHE A 269 -12.48 -1.72 -17.45
CA PHE A 269 -12.10 -0.44 -16.86
C PHE A 269 -13.16 -0.03 -15.82
N ASP A 270 -12.76 0.11 -14.56
CA ASP A 270 -13.68 0.41 -13.43
C ASP A 270 -13.88 1.93 -13.21
N PHE A 271 -13.19 2.76 -14.00
CA PHE A 271 -13.18 4.21 -13.92
C PHE A 271 -12.65 4.77 -12.58
N SER A 272 -11.88 4.01 -11.83
CA SER A 272 -11.21 4.47 -10.60
C SER A 272 -10.08 5.42 -10.94
N THR A 273 -10.22 6.66 -10.48
CA THR A 273 -9.16 7.65 -10.65
C THR A 273 -7.96 7.39 -9.75
N ILE A 274 -8.14 6.62 -8.66
CA ILE A 274 -7.03 6.10 -7.83
C ILE A 274 -6.11 5.24 -8.69
N TYR A 275 -6.62 4.19 -9.34
CA TYR A 275 -5.77 3.27 -10.10
C TYR A 275 -5.14 3.92 -11.33
N VAL A 276 -5.85 4.85 -11.99
CA VAL A 276 -5.26 5.67 -13.06
C VAL A 276 -4.09 6.51 -12.52
N GLY A 277 -4.27 7.17 -11.37
CA GLY A 277 -3.18 7.95 -10.75
C GLY A 277 -2.02 7.08 -10.28
N VAL A 278 -2.27 5.92 -9.69
CA VAL A 278 -1.23 4.93 -9.33
C VAL A 278 -0.48 4.49 -10.59
N GLY A 279 -1.20 4.23 -11.69
CA GLY A 279 -0.64 3.88 -12.99
C GLY A 279 0.27 4.95 -13.62
N MET A 280 0.04 6.22 -13.29
CA MET A 280 0.91 7.34 -13.68
C MET A 280 2.17 7.47 -12.80
N ILE A 281 2.13 6.99 -11.54
CA ILE A 281 3.27 7.09 -10.60
C ILE A 281 4.15 5.84 -10.67
N CYS A 282 3.56 4.67 -10.87
CA CYS A 282 4.28 3.41 -10.96
C CYS A 282 5.09 3.31 -12.26
N PRO A 283 6.33 2.78 -12.20
CA PRO A 283 7.08 2.42 -13.40
C PRO A 283 6.27 1.54 -14.35
N TYR A 284 6.38 1.80 -15.66
CA TYR A 284 5.65 1.08 -16.71
C TYR A 284 5.74 -0.44 -16.60
N ILE A 285 6.90 -0.97 -16.19
CA ILE A 285 7.11 -2.41 -16.04
C ILE A 285 6.21 -3.03 -14.98
N ILE A 286 5.86 -2.29 -13.92
CA ILE A 286 4.95 -2.77 -12.88
C ILE A 286 3.57 -2.95 -13.49
N ASN A 287 3.04 -1.92 -14.15
CA ASN A 287 1.67 -1.94 -14.69
C ASN A 287 1.52 -3.00 -15.79
N VAL A 288 2.53 -3.14 -16.65
CA VAL A 288 2.58 -4.23 -17.64
C VAL A 288 2.65 -5.60 -16.97
N SER A 289 3.43 -5.75 -15.89
CA SER A 289 3.49 -7.02 -15.14
C SER A 289 2.16 -7.36 -14.49
N VAL A 290 1.47 -6.39 -13.88
CA VAL A 290 0.13 -6.59 -13.33
C VAL A 290 -0.83 -7.00 -14.45
N LEU A 291 -0.83 -6.33 -15.61
CA LEU A 291 -1.70 -6.71 -16.74
C LEU A 291 -1.41 -8.13 -17.25
N LEU A 292 -0.13 -8.48 -17.40
CA LEU A 292 0.30 -9.83 -17.78
C LEU A 292 -0.16 -10.89 -16.77
N GLY A 293 -0.05 -10.59 -15.47
CA GLY A 293 -0.57 -11.44 -14.41
C GLY A 293 -2.08 -11.64 -14.53
N GLY A 294 -2.82 -10.58 -14.87
CA GLY A 294 -4.25 -10.63 -15.15
C GLY A 294 -4.62 -11.52 -16.34
N ILE A 295 -3.93 -11.35 -17.47
CA ILE A 295 -4.11 -12.15 -18.68
C ILE A 295 -3.81 -13.63 -18.40
N LEU A 296 -2.69 -13.91 -17.73
CA LEU A 296 -2.29 -15.27 -17.40
C LEU A 296 -3.29 -15.95 -16.46
N SER A 297 -3.74 -15.26 -15.43
CA SER A 297 -4.64 -15.82 -14.42
C SER A 297 -6.09 -15.90 -14.89
N TRP A 298 -6.77 -14.77 -15.01
CA TRP A 298 -8.20 -14.71 -15.34
C TRP A 298 -8.49 -14.91 -16.83
N GLY A 299 -7.52 -14.63 -17.70
CA GLY A 299 -7.69 -14.83 -19.15
C GLY A 299 -7.43 -16.27 -19.60
N ILE A 300 -6.52 -16.99 -18.94
CA ILE A 300 -6.06 -18.32 -19.38
C ILE A 300 -6.25 -19.37 -18.29
N MET A 301 -5.60 -19.22 -17.13
CA MET A 301 -5.53 -20.28 -16.12
C MET A 301 -6.87 -20.62 -15.48
N TRP A 302 -7.58 -19.63 -14.90
CA TRP A 302 -8.86 -19.89 -14.23
C TRP A 302 -9.91 -20.46 -15.17
N PRO A 303 -10.11 -19.94 -16.39
CA PRO A 303 -11.02 -20.56 -17.35
C PRO A 303 -10.65 -22.01 -17.73
N LEU A 304 -9.36 -22.36 -17.74
CA LEU A 304 -8.91 -23.71 -18.03
C LEU A 304 -9.14 -24.66 -16.85
N ILE A 305 -8.89 -24.21 -15.62
CA ILE A 305 -9.16 -24.97 -14.40
C ILE A 305 -10.67 -25.14 -14.19
N GLU A 306 -11.47 -24.11 -14.46
CA GLU A 306 -12.94 -24.17 -14.40
C GLU A 306 -13.52 -25.26 -15.32
N LYS A 307 -12.94 -25.46 -16.51
CA LYS A 307 -13.32 -26.57 -17.41
C LYS A 307 -12.97 -27.97 -16.88
N LYS A 308 -12.17 -28.05 -15.82
CA LYS A 308 -11.77 -29.29 -15.14
C LYS A 308 -12.58 -29.52 -13.85
N GLU A 309 -13.64 -28.77 -13.64
CA GLU A 309 -14.64 -29.05 -12.60
C GLU A 309 -15.15 -30.50 -12.71
N GLY A 310 -15.24 -31.18 -11.58
CA GLY A 310 -15.58 -32.61 -11.50
C GLY A 310 -14.41 -33.56 -11.71
N GLN A 311 -13.27 -33.08 -12.24
CA GLN A 311 -12.02 -33.85 -12.34
C GLN A 311 -11.00 -33.40 -11.29
N TRP A 312 -10.69 -32.10 -11.26
CA TRP A 312 -9.64 -31.54 -10.38
C TRP A 312 -10.18 -31.03 -9.04
N TYR A 313 -11.48 -30.78 -8.97
CA TYR A 313 -12.17 -30.38 -7.75
C TYR A 313 -13.67 -30.75 -7.85
N PRO A 314 -14.38 -30.89 -6.72
CA PRO A 314 -15.78 -31.31 -6.71
C PRO A 314 -16.70 -30.36 -7.50
N PRO A 315 -17.72 -30.88 -8.22
CA PRO A 315 -18.64 -30.06 -8.97
C PRO A 315 -19.66 -29.34 -8.07
N ASN A 316 -20.22 -28.24 -8.57
CA ASN A 316 -21.26 -27.43 -7.91
C ASN A 316 -20.82 -26.74 -6.61
N LEU A 317 -19.52 -26.48 -6.45
CA LEU A 317 -19.03 -25.66 -5.34
C LEU A 317 -19.24 -24.17 -5.64
N HIS A 318 -19.56 -23.40 -4.60
CA HIS A 318 -19.65 -21.95 -4.74
C HIS A 318 -18.27 -21.35 -5.05
N ASN A 319 -18.20 -20.28 -5.84
CA ASN A 319 -16.93 -19.64 -6.26
C ASN A 319 -16.06 -19.11 -5.11
N THR A 320 -16.58 -19.09 -3.88
CA THR A 320 -15.85 -18.66 -2.68
C THR A 320 -15.30 -19.84 -1.86
N ASP A 321 -15.62 -21.07 -2.25
CA ASP A 321 -15.19 -22.27 -1.56
C ASP A 321 -13.72 -22.61 -1.89
N MET A 322 -12.94 -22.85 -0.85
CA MET A 322 -11.52 -23.19 -0.97
C MET A 322 -11.28 -24.59 -1.51
N ASN A 323 -12.26 -25.48 -1.40
CA ASN A 323 -12.22 -26.80 -2.02
C ASN A 323 -12.44 -26.73 -3.54
N GLY A 324 -12.77 -25.55 -4.07
CA GLY A 324 -12.94 -25.29 -5.50
C GLY A 324 -11.89 -24.34 -6.06
N ILE A 325 -12.30 -23.56 -7.07
CA ILE A 325 -11.41 -22.64 -7.80
C ILE A 325 -10.71 -21.61 -6.90
N GLN A 326 -11.32 -21.25 -5.76
CA GLN A 326 -10.77 -20.23 -4.86
C GLN A 326 -9.50 -20.71 -4.16
N GLY A 327 -9.36 -22.01 -3.89
CA GLY A 327 -8.13 -22.59 -3.35
C GLY A 327 -6.95 -22.32 -4.28
N TYR A 328 -7.08 -22.62 -5.57
CA TYR A 328 -6.05 -22.33 -6.57
C TYR A 328 -5.71 -20.84 -6.63
N LYS A 329 -6.72 -19.97 -6.67
CA LYS A 329 -6.54 -18.51 -6.72
C LYS A 329 -5.70 -18.00 -5.55
N VAL A 330 -5.99 -18.43 -4.32
CA VAL A 330 -5.28 -17.98 -3.12
C VAL A 330 -3.86 -18.54 -3.05
N PHE A 331 -3.70 -19.86 -3.16
CA PHE A 331 -2.41 -20.50 -2.90
C PHE A 331 -1.39 -20.28 -4.00
N ILE A 332 -1.80 -20.25 -5.27
CA ILE A 332 -0.88 -19.94 -6.38
C ILE A 332 -0.40 -18.48 -6.27
N SER A 333 -1.29 -17.56 -5.88
CA SER A 333 -0.89 -16.17 -5.60
C SER A 333 0.16 -16.10 -4.49
N ILE A 334 -0.08 -16.78 -3.36
CA ILE A 334 0.88 -16.87 -2.24
C ILE A 334 2.22 -17.40 -2.73
N ALA A 335 2.21 -18.48 -3.50
CA ALA A 335 3.43 -19.11 -4.00
C ALA A 335 4.27 -18.18 -4.89
N LEU A 336 3.64 -17.44 -5.81
CA LEU A 336 4.31 -16.42 -6.62
C LEU A 336 4.91 -15.30 -5.77
N ILE A 337 4.12 -14.76 -4.84
CA ILE A 337 4.53 -13.68 -3.93
C ILE A 337 5.74 -14.10 -3.07
N LEU A 338 5.67 -15.30 -2.49
CA LEU A 338 6.74 -15.85 -1.66
C LEU A 338 7.99 -16.13 -2.48
N GLY A 339 7.87 -16.72 -3.67
CA GLY A 339 9.02 -17.03 -4.53
C GLY A 339 9.80 -15.78 -4.91
N ASP A 340 9.10 -14.71 -5.32
CA ASP A 340 9.70 -13.41 -5.63
C ASP A 340 10.30 -12.72 -4.41
N GLY A 341 9.52 -12.63 -3.33
CA GLY A 341 9.91 -11.93 -2.13
C GLY A 341 11.11 -12.59 -1.44
N LEU A 342 11.14 -13.93 -1.37
CA LEU A 342 12.27 -14.67 -0.81
C LEU A 342 13.52 -14.54 -1.67
N TYR A 343 13.40 -14.58 -3.01
CA TYR A 343 14.54 -14.34 -3.89
C TYR A 343 15.19 -12.97 -3.60
N ASN A 344 14.37 -11.92 -3.56
CA ASN A 344 14.84 -10.57 -3.28
C ASN A 344 15.40 -10.42 -1.86
N LEU A 345 14.82 -11.11 -0.87
CA LEU A 345 15.33 -11.14 0.49
C LEU A 345 16.71 -11.79 0.55
N PHE A 346 16.89 -12.98 -0.04
CA PHE A 346 18.17 -13.69 -0.06
C PHE A 346 19.23 -12.93 -0.84
N LYS A 347 18.87 -12.28 -1.95
CA LYS A 347 19.76 -11.39 -2.70
C LYS A 347 20.29 -10.25 -1.83
N VAL A 348 19.40 -9.57 -1.11
CA VAL A 348 19.77 -8.47 -0.19
C VAL A 348 20.64 -8.97 0.95
N LEU A 349 20.29 -10.09 1.57
CA LEU A 349 21.08 -10.70 2.64
C LEU A 349 22.47 -11.10 2.13
N GLY A 350 22.55 -11.72 0.95
CA GLY A 350 23.81 -12.11 0.30
C GLY A 350 24.73 -10.92 0.04
N HIS A 351 24.19 -9.83 -0.52
CA HIS A 351 24.96 -8.59 -0.71
C HIS A 351 25.42 -7.98 0.61
N THR A 352 24.56 -7.97 1.63
CA THR A 352 24.89 -7.42 2.95
C THR A 352 25.99 -8.22 3.63
N LEU A 353 25.87 -9.54 3.64
CA LEU A 353 26.88 -10.45 4.20
C LEU A 353 28.21 -10.36 3.45
N THR A 354 28.18 -10.27 2.12
CA THR A 354 29.39 -10.10 1.31
C THR A 354 30.08 -8.77 1.59
N GLY A 355 29.30 -7.68 1.72
CA GLY A 355 29.81 -6.36 2.09
C GLY A 355 30.43 -6.35 3.48
N MET A 356 29.77 -6.97 4.46
CA MET A 356 30.31 -7.13 5.82
C MET A 356 31.57 -8.01 5.83
N TYR A 357 31.59 -9.12 5.09
CA TYR A 357 32.76 -9.99 4.98
C TYR A 357 33.95 -9.26 4.39
N LYS A 358 33.76 -8.48 3.31
CA LYS A 358 34.82 -7.63 2.75
C LYS A 358 35.27 -6.55 3.75
N GLN A 359 34.35 -5.90 4.45
CA GLN A 359 34.68 -4.87 5.45
C GLN A 359 35.42 -5.42 6.68
N ILE A 360 35.13 -6.67 7.08
CA ILE A 360 35.82 -7.37 8.19
C ILE A 360 37.18 -7.89 7.72
N ARG A 361 37.27 -8.39 6.48
CA ARG A 361 38.53 -8.81 5.87
C ARG A 361 39.46 -7.61 5.61
N ASP A 362 38.89 -6.46 5.27
CA ASP A 362 39.58 -5.24 4.90
C ASP A 362 39.29 -4.10 5.91
N ARG A 363 39.91 -4.10 7.11
CA ARG A 363 40.12 -2.87 7.92
C ARG A 363 41.33 -2.97 8.87
N PRO A 364 42.18 -1.92 8.99
CA PRO A 364 42.68 -1.02 7.94
C PRO A 364 44.22 -0.82 7.96
N ARG A 365 44.85 -0.60 6.79
CA ARG A 365 45.92 0.41 6.67
C ARG A 365 45.28 1.64 6.01
N GLU A 366 45.18 2.69 6.81
CA GLU A 366 44.76 4.08 6.50
C GLU A 366 43.27 4.43 6.32
N ASN A 367 42.96 5.60 6.88
CA ASN A 367 41.67 6.25 6.95
C ASN A 367 41.21 6.69 5.56
N VAL A 368 40.21 6.00 5.00
CA VAL A 368 39.39 6.55 3.91
C VAL A 368 37.92 6.40 4.28
N LEU A 369 37.20 7.52 4.15
CA LEU A 369 35.76 7.70 4.26
C LEU A 369 34.98 6.59 3.53
N PRO A 370 33.72 6.28 3.92
CA PRO A 370 32.94 5.24 3.25
C PRO A 370 32.65 5.65 1.80
N VAL A 371 33.41 5.05 0.88
CA VAL A 371 33.25 5.19 -0.56
C VAL A 371 31.95 4.49 -0.97
N VAL A 372 31.10 5.25 -1.66
CA VAL A 372 29.99 4.77 -2.47
C VAL A 372 30.53 3.77 -3.49
N ASP A 373 30.03 2.54 -3.47
CA ASP A 373 30.45 1.46 -4.40
C ASP A 373 30.41 1.94 -5.87
N GLN A 374 31.57 1.95 -6.49
CA GLN A 374 31.85 2.43 -7.85
C GLN A 374 31.62 1.35 -8.94
N ASN A 375 30.86 0.29 -8.66
CA ASN A 375 30.62 -0.79 -9.63
C ASN A 375 29.34 -0.61 -10.46
N SER A 376 28.95 0.64 -10.72
CA SER A 376 28.18 0.97 -11.91
C SER A 376 29.10 1.64 -12.91
N SER A 377 29.50 0.92 -13.97
CA SER A 377 30.09 1.49 -15.17
C SER A 377 29.04 2.30 -15.96
N SER A 378 28.55 3.35 -15.33
CA SER A 378 27.81 4.47 -15.91
C SER A 378 28.35 5.69 -15.20
N SER A 379 28.85 6.66 -15.95
CA SER A 379 29.27 7.99 -15.52
C SER A 379 28.43 8.51 -14.34
N PRO A 380 28.99 9.24 -13.36
CA PRO A 380 28.23 9.73 -12.22
C PRO A 380 27.19 10.72 -12.73
N THR A 381 25.98 10.24 -13.01
CA THR A 381 24.79 11.08 -13.11
C THR A 381 24.71 11.85 -11.81
N GLN A 382 24.89 13.17 -11.87
CA GLN A 382 24.77 14.06 -10.73
C GLN A 382 23.48 13.71 -9.97
N ILE A 383 23.62 13.30 -8.71
CA ILE A 383 22.45 13.06 -7.84
C ILE A 383 21.75 14.41 -7.69
N SER A 384 20.46 14.47 -8.07
CA SER A 384 19.66 15.70 -7.95
C SER A 384 19.72 16.27 -6.53
N TYR A 385 19.71 17.60 -6.40
CA TYR A 385 19.75 18.29 -5.10
C TYR A 385 18.68 17.77 -4.13
N ASP A 386 17.47 17.53 -4.64
CA ASP A 386 16.35 16.97 -3.88
C ASP A 386 16.73 15.60 -3.28
N ASP A 387 17.25 14.70 -4.10
CA ASP A 387 17.65 13.36 -3.67
C ASP A 387 18.81 13.42 -2.66
N HIS A 388 19.80 14.30 -2.89
CA HIS A 388 20.92 14.46 -1.97
C HIS A 388 20.44 14.92 -0.59
N ARG A 389 19.59 15.96 -0.53
CA ARG A 389 19.06 16.49 0.73
C ARG A 389 18.15 15.47 1.43
N ARG A 390 17.28 14.78 0.71
CA ARG A 390 16.41 13.74 1.28
C ARG A 390 17.22 12.59 1.87
N ILE A 391 18.24 12.10 1.17
CA ILE A 391 19.15 11.05 1.66
C ILE A 391 19.88 11.52 2.91
N GLN A 392 20.40 12.76 2.93
CA GLN A 392 21.12 13.31 4.08
C GLN A 392 20.26 13.29 5.35
N PHE A 393 19.02 13.81 5.28
CA PHE A 393 18.12 13.83 6.44
C PHE A 393 17.64 12.43 6.85
N PHE A 394 17.38 11.55 5.89
CA PHE A 394 16.95 10.18 6.16
C PHE A 394 18.05 9.33 6.84
N LEU A 395 19.32 9.60 6.53
CA LEU A 395 20.45 8.92 7.16
C LEU A 395 20.89 9.57 8.48
N LYS A 396 20.71 10.89 8.65
CA LYS A 396 21.12 11.63 9.86
C LYS A 396 20.50 11.06 11.14
N ASP A 397 19.20 10.80 11.13
CA ASP A 397 18.47 10.28 12.28
C ASP A 397 18.27 8.76 12.20
N GLN A 398 19.32 8.02 11.81
CA GLN A 398 19.22 6.56 11.73
C GLN A 398 18.91 5.97 13.12
N ILE A 399 17.84 5.17 13.20
CA ILE A 399 17.56 4.26 14.31
C ILE A 399 18.55 3.09 14.19
N PRO A 400 19.32 2.77 15.25
CA PRO A 400 20.31 1.70 15.23
C PRO A 400 19.70 0.31 15.05
N THR A 401 20.39 -0.57 14.32
CA THR A 401 19.92 -1.95 14.07
C THR A 401 19.83 -2.79 15.34
N TYR A 402 20.75 -2.60 16.30
CA TYR A 402 20.69 -3.32 17.58
C TYR A 402 19.42 -2.99 18.38
N PHE A 403 18.94 -1.74 18.29
CA PHE A 403 17.69 -1.34 18.92
C PHE A 403 16.49 -2.01 18.23
N ALA A 404 16.53 -2.12 16.90
CA ALA A 404 15.51 -2.82 16.12
C ALA A 404 15.42 -4.30 16.52
N VAL A 405 16.56 -5.00 16.50
CA VAL A 405 16.64 -6.43 16.82
C VAL A 405 16.31 -6.68 18.29
N GLY A 406 16.84 -5.88 19.21
CA GLY A 406 16.55 -6.00 20.64
C GLY A 406 15.06 -5.77 20.95
N GLY A 407 14.44 -4.76 20.33
CA GLY A 407 13.00 -4.50 20.47
C GLY A 407 12.15 -5.62 19.88
N TYR A 408 12.54 -6.17 18.73
CA TYR A 408 11.89 -7.34 18.13
C TYR A 408 11.92 -8.54 19.08
N VAL A 409 13.10 -8.91 19.58
CA VAL A 409 13.29 -10.06 20.47
C VAL A 409 12.53 -9.87 21.79
N ALA A 410 12.57 -8.67 22.38
CA ALA A 410 11.86 -8.37 23.62
C ALA A 410 10.34 -8.52 23.47
N ILE A 411 9.74 -7.91 22.44
CA ILE A 411 8.30 -7.99 22.21
C ILE A 411 7.89 -9.41 21.80
N ALA A 412 8.71 -10.09 20.98
CA ALA A 412 8.49 -11.49 20.63
C ALA A 412 8.47 -12.39 21.87
N ALA A 413 9.41 -12.20 22.81
CA ALA A 413 9.45 -12.97 24.06
C ALA A 413 8.20 -12.72 24.92
N VAL A 414 7.79 -11.46 25.10
CA VAL A 414 6.54 -11.12 25.81
C VAL A 414 5.34 -11.78 25.14
N SER A 415 5.28 -11.77 23.81
CA SER A 415 4.18 -12.37 23.07
C SER A 415 4.14 -13.90 23.14
N ILE A 416 5.29 -14.57 23.03
CA ILE A 416 5.40 -16.03 23.17
C ILE A 416 4.88 -16.49 24.54
N ILE A 417 5.03 -15.67 25.58
CA ILE A 417 4.53 -15.97 26.93
C ILE A 417 3.03 -15.62 27.05
N THR A 418 2.62 -14.44 26.60
CA THR A 418 1.28 -13.90 26.88
C THR A 418 0.18 -14.41 25.96
N VAL A 419 0.45 -14.62 24.66
CA VAL A 419 -0.57 -15.07 23.71
C VAL A 419 -1.12 -16.46 24.04
N PRO A 420 -0.32 -17.46 24.48
CA PRO A 420 -0.87 -18.74 24.92
C PRO A 420 -1.80 -18.65 26.14
N HIS A 421 -1.64 -17.63 27.00
CA HIS A 421 -2.60 -17.37 28.07
C HIS A 421 -3.95 -16.84 27.56
N ILE A 422 -3.95 -16.12 26.44
CA ILE A 422 -5.17 -15.63 25.79
C ILE A 422 -5.82 -16.76 24.96
N PHE A 423 -4.99 -17.53 24.24
CA PHE A 423 -5.37 -18.62 23.36
C PHE A 423 -4.62 -19.91 23.73
N PRO A 424 -5.13 -20.71 24.67
CA PRO A 424 -4.46 -21.94 25.12
C PRO A 424 -4.16 -22.94 24.00
N GLN A 425 -4.97 -22.93 22.94
CA GLN A 425 -4.80 -23.76 21.74
C GLN A 425 -3.54 -23.36 20.95
N LEU A 426 -3.14 -22.09 20.99
CA LEU A 426 -1.95 -21.57 20.32
C LEU A 426 -0.73 -21.65 21.26
N LYS A 427 -0.09 -22.83 21.29
CA LYS A 427 1.08 -23.07 22.16
C LYS A 427 2.29 -22.21 21.78
N TRP A 428 3.17 -21.97 22.76
CA TRP A 428 4.35 -21.09 22.65
C TRP A 428 5.26 -21.39 21.44
N TYR A 429 5.43 -22.68 21.10
CA TYR A 429 6.31 -23.10 20.00
C TYR A 429 5.73 -22.75 18.62
N HIS A 430 4.39 -22.71 18.46
CA HIS A 430 3.77 -22.23 17.22
C HIS A 430 4.11 -20.75 17.00
N ILE A 431 4.04 -19.96 18.07
CA ILE A 431 4.30 -18.51 18.04
C ILE A 431 5.78 -18.25 17.76
N LEU A 432 6.68 -19.03 18.37
CA LEU A 432 8.12 -18.98 18.08
C LEU A 432 8.39 -19.16 16.58
N VAL A 433 7.78 -20.17 15.96
CA VAL A 433 7.93 -20.44 14.52
C VAL A 433 7.35 -19.29 13.69
N ILE A 434 6.16 -18.77 14.03
CA ILE A 434 5.59 -17.59 13.38
C ILE A 434 6.59 -16.43 13.40
N TYR A 435 7.21 -16.14 14.55
CA TYR A 435 8.18 -15.04 14.68
C TYR A 435 9.51 -15.30 14.00
N LEU A 436 9.92 -16.55 13.83
CA LEU A 436 11.10 -16.84 13.03
C LEU A 436 10.88 -16.47 11.55
N PHE A 437 9.69 -16.74 11.00
CA PHE A 437 9.38 -16.49 9.59
C PHE A 437 8.78 -15.10 9.32
N ALA A 438 8.20 -14.45 10.33
CA ALA A 438 7.47 -13.20 10.16
C ALA A 438 8.30 -12.05 9.54
N PRO A 439 9.58 -11.82 9.89
CA PRO A 439 10.37 -10.76 9.26
C PRO A 439 10.52 -10.95 7.74
N SER A 440 10.69 -12.19 7.30
CA SER A 440 10.78 -12.52 5.87
C SER A 440 9.48 -12.20 5.15
N LEU A 441 8.34 -12.60 5.72
CA LEU A 441 7.01 -12.34 5.16
C LEU A 441 6.65 -10.85 5.20
N ALA A 442 7.03 -10.15 6.27
CA ALA A 442 6.88 -8.71 6.40
C ALA A 442 7.66 -7.96 5.32
N PHE A 443 8.90 -8.37 5.04
CA PHE A 443 9.67 -7.83 3.91
C PHE A 443 8.98 -8.08 2.56
N CYS A 444 8.55 -9.32 2.30
CA CYS A 444 7.90 -9.67 1.03
C CYS A 444 6.64 -8.83 0.80
N ASN A 445 5.80 -8.66 1.83
CA ASN A 445 4.61 -7.83 1.74
C ASN A 445 4.92 -6.35 1.56
N ALA A 446 5.83 -5.81 2.38
CA ALA A 446 6.19 -4.40 2.30
C ALA A 446 6.87 -4.06 0.97
N TYR A 447 7.61 -5.01 0.38
CA TYR A 447 8.20 -4.90 -0.96
C TYR A 447 7.13 -4.87 -2.05
N GLY A 448 6.19 -5.83 -2.02
CA GLY A 448 5.05 -5.86 -2.94
C GLY A 448 4.22 -4.58 -2.88
N CYS A 449 3.86 -4.15 -1.66
CA CYS A 449 3.16 -2.89 -1.43
C CYS A 449 3.94 -1.67 -1.96
N GLY A 450 5.26 -1.65 -1.81
CA GLY A 450 6.10 -0.58 -2.37
C GLY A 450 6.12 -0.49 -3.90
N LEU A 451 5.83 -1.61 -4.58
CA LEU A 451 5.74 -1.66 -6.04
C LEU A 451 4.34 -1.31 -6.55
N THR A 452 3.29 -1.84 -5.90
CA THR A 452 1.93 -1.84 -6.47
C THR A 452 0.89 -1.10 -5.64
N ASP A 453 1.27 -0.54 -4.49
CA ASP A 453 0.38 0.08 -3.50
C ASP A 453 -0.58 -0.88 -2.78
N TRP A 454 -0.38 -2.19 -2.93
CA TRP A 454 -1.30 -3.19 -2.39
C TRP A 454 -0.65 -4.03 -1.29
N SER A 455 -1.29 -4.07 -0.11
CA SER A 455 -0.91 -4.95 0.98
C SER A 455 -1.66 -6.29 0.90
N LEU A 456 -0.92 -7.39 0.91
CA LEU A 456 -1.42 -8.76 0.87
C LEU A 456 -1.49 -9.38 2.27
N ALA A 457 -1.56 -8.56 3.32
CA ALA A 457 -1.54 -9.02 4.72
C ALA A 457 -2.58 -10.12 5.01
N SER A 458 -3.80 -9.99 4.49
CA SER A 458 -4.86 -10.99 4.64
C SER A 458 -4.48 -12.34 4.02
N THR A 459 -3.77 -12.34 2.90
CA THR A 459 -3.29 -13.53 2.20
C THR A 459 -2.21 -14.26 3.01
N TYR A 460 -1.26 -13.54 3.62
CA TYR A 460 -0.31 -14.14 4.57
C TYR A 460 -0.97 -14.62 5.86
N GLY A 461 -2.03 -13.94 6.31
CA GLY A 461 -2.87 -14.41 7.41
C GLY A 461 -3.46 -15.79 7.13
N LYS A 462 -4.01 -15.99 5.93
CA LYS A 462 -4.54 -17.31 5.50
C LYS A 462 -3.47 -18.38 5.47
N LEU A 463 -2.25 -18.07 5.03
CA LEU A 463 -1.14 -19.02 5.10
C LEU A 463 -0.87 -19.47 6.54
N ALA A 464 -0.93 -18.54 7.51
CA ALA A 464 -0.78 -18.87 8.92
C ALA A 464 -1.93 -19.74 9.45
N ILE A 465 -3.17 -19.54 8.97
CA ILE A 465 -4.31 -20.42 9.28
C ILE A 465 -4.00 -21.86 8.90
N PHE A 466 -3.58 -22.10 7.66
CA PHE A 466 -3.31 -23.46 7.18
C PHE A 466 -2.08 -24.07 7.85
N ALA A 467 -0.99 -23.32 8.01
CA ALA A 467 0.24 -23.85 8.61
C ALA A 467 0.04 -24.23 10.08
N ILE A 468 -0.63 -23.39 10.87
CA ILE A 468 -0.78 -23.61 12.31
C ILE A 468 -2.04 -24.41 12.63
N GLY A 469 -3.13 -24.22 11.88
CA GLY A 469 -4.35 -25.01 12.03
C GLY A 469 -4.09 -26.50 11.77
N ALA A 470 -3.37 -26.83 10.69
CA ALA A 470 -2.99 -28.20 10.37
C ALA A 470 -2.07 -28.81 11.44
N TRP A 471 -1.13 -28.02 11.97
CA TRP A 471 -0.18 -28.48 12.97
C TRP A 471 -0.84 -28.70 14.35
N ALA A 472 -1.75 -27.81 14.75
CA ALA A 472 -2.50 -27.98 15.98
C ALA A 472 -3.48 -29.16 15.90
N GLY A 473 -4.10 -29.38 14.73
CA GLY A 473 -5.05 -30.46 14.49
C GLY A 473 -6.42 -30.25 15.16
N ALA A 474 -7.43 -31.00 14.69
CA ALA A 474 -8.81 -30.82 15.14
C ALA A 474 -8.99 -31.14 16.63
N SER A 475 -8.27 -32.16 17.13
CA SER A 475 -8.37 -32.62 18.51
C SER A 475 -7.83 -31.64 19.56
N HIS A 476 -7.09 -30.61 19.16
CA HIS A 476 -6.47 -29.63 20.07
C HIS A 476 -6.88 -28.19 19.81
N GLY A 477 -8.01 -27.99 19.14
CA GLY A 477 -8.56 -26.67 18.94
C GLY A 477 -7.95 -25.91 17.75
N GLY A 478 -7.60 -26.63 16.68
CA GLY A 478 -6.82 -26.11 15.56
C GLY A 478 -7.50 -24.95 14.81
N VAL A 479 -8.83 -24.87 14.83
CA VAL A 479 -9.57 -23.76 14.19
C VAL A 479 -9.24 -22.46 14.90
N LEU A 480 -9.33 -22.45 16.23
CA LEU A 480 -9.04 -21.27 17.05
C LEU A 480 -7.54 -20.93 17.01
N ALA A 481 -6.67 -21.94 17.03
CA ALA A 481 -5.22 -21.74 16.90
C ALA A 481 -4.85 -21.11 15.54
N GLY A 482 -5.43 -21.60 14.45
CA GLY A 482 -5.22 -21.07 13.10
C GLY A 482 -5.72 -19.63 12.94
N LEU A 483 -6.93 -19.32 13.43
CA LEU A 483 -7.47 -17.95 13.41
C LEU A 483 -6.66 -16.99 14.29
N ALA A 484 -6.14 -17.46 15.44
CA ALA A 484 -5.28 -16.64 16.29
C ALA A 484 -3.93 -16.38 15.61
N ALA A 485 -3.31 -17.41 15.03
CA ALA A 485 -2.07 -17.29 14.25
C ALA A 485 -2.23 -16.36 13.04
N CYS A 486 -3.39 -16.39 12.37
CA CYS A 486 -3.76 -15.43 11.34
C CYS A 486 -3.69 -14.00 11.87
N GLY A 487 -4.27 -13.73 13.04
CA GLY A 487 -4.22 -12.42 13.66
C GLY A 487 -2.80 -11.97 13.98
N VAL A 488 -1.96 -12.88 14.49
CA VAL A 488 -0.54 -12.58 14.73
C VAL A 488 0.15 -12.17 13.41
N MET A 489 -0.01 -12.96 12.36
CA MET A 489 0.64 -12.72 11.06
C MET A 489 0.13 -11.45 10.37
N MET A 490 -1.20 -11.26 10.33
CA MET A 490 -1.81 -10.08 9.69
C MET A 490 -1.35 -8.79 10.32
N ASN A 491 -1.28 -8.70 11.66
CA ASN A 491 -0.84 -7.49 12.33
C ASN A 491 0.65 -7.19 12.06
N ILE A 492 1.51 -8.20 12.05
CA ILE A 492 2.94 -8.01 11.75
C ILE A 492 3.16 -7.51 10.33
N VAL A 493 2.52 -8.17 9.37
CA VAL A 493 2.78 -7.96 7.96
C VAL A 493 2.11 -6.67 7.45
N SER A 494 0.95 -6.29 8.03
CA SER A 494 0.29 -5.01 7.76
C SER A 494 1.07 -3.84 8.33
N THR A 495 1.37 -3.85 9.64
CA THR A 495 2.08 -2.73 10.29
C THR A 495 3.48 -2.50 9.72
N ALA A 496 4.15 -3.57 9.27
CA ALA A 496 5.42 -3.46 8.56
C ALA A 496 5.28 -2.74 7.20
N SER A 497 4.25 -3.08 6.42
CA SER A 497 3.95 -2.40 5.15
C SER A 497 3.62 -0.92 5.38
N ASP A 498 2.74 -0.64 6.35
CA ASP A 498 2.29 0.72 6.66
C ASP A 498 3.46 1.60 7.13
N LEU A 499 4.35 1.06 7.98
CA LEU A 499 5.56 1.76 8.40
C LEU A 499 6.51 2.09 7.22
N MET A 500 6.67 1.18 6.26
CA MET A 500 7.50 1.46 5.08
C MET A 500 6.88 2.54 4.17
N GLN A 501 5.56 2.51 4.01
CA GLN A 501 4.83 3.55 3.30
C GLN A 501 4.97 4.91 3.98
N ASP A 502 4.87 4.97 5.32
CA ASP A 502 5.07 6.20 6.08
C ASP A 502 6.53 6.67 6.05
N PHE A 503 7.51 5.76 6.02
CA PHE A 503 8.90 6.14 5.77
C PHE A 503 9.09 6.74 4.37
N LYS A 504 8.36 6.27 3.35
CA LYS A 504 8.37 6.92 2.04
C LYS A 504 7.79 8.33 2.12
N THR A 505 6.64 8.49 2.78
CA THR A 505 6.03 9.82 2.97
C THR A 505 7.01 10.75 3.71
N GLY A 506 7.59 10.28 4.80
CA GLY A 506 8.57 11.02 5.60
C GLY A 506 9.85 11.36 4.83
N TYR A 507 10.35 10.44 3.99
CA TYR A 507 11.50 10.70 3.11
C TYR A 507 11.23 11.88 2.16
N LEU A 508 10.03 11.93 1.57
CA LEU A 508 9.63 12.99 0.63
C LEU A 508 9.21 14.30 1.31
N THR A 509 8.88 14.29 2.60
CA THR A 509 8.57 15.51 3.39
C THR A 509 9.73 15.98 4.29
N LEU A 510 10.91 15.36 4.19
CA LEU A 510 12.06 15.55 5.10
C LEU A 510 11.70 15.36 6.58
N SER A 511 10.76 14.46 6.88
CA SER A 511 10.46 14.04 8.24
C SER A 511 11.51 13.05 8.74
N SER A 512 11.86 13.15 10.03
CA SER A 512 12.89 12.30 10.61
C SER A 512 12.38 10.84 10.72
N PRO A 513 13.17 9.82 10.35
CA PRO A 513 12.80 8.42 10.56
C PRO A 513 12.50 8.09 12.03
N ARG A 514 13.16 8.76 12.98
CA ARG A 514 12.83 8.60 14.41
C ARG A 514 11.45 9.14 14.74
N SER A 515 11.07 10.29 14.17
CA SER A 515 9.74 10.85 14.36
C SER A 515 8.68 9.92 13.77
N MET A 516 8.88 9.40 12.54
CA MET A 516 7.94 8.48 11.90
C MET A 516 7.76 7.19 12.71
N PHE A 517 8.85 6.61 13.21
CA PHE A 517 8.78 5.40 14.03
C PHE A 517 8.04 5.63 15.35
N VAL A 518 8.31 6.75 16.05
CA VAL A 518 7.61 7.10 17.30
C VAL A 518 6.13 7.41 17.02
N SER A 519 5.82 8.11 15.94
CA SER A 519 4.43 8.36 15.51
C SER A 519 3.68 7.07 15.22
N GLN A 520 4.33 6.09 14.58
CA GLN A 520 3.77 4.75 14.39
C GLN A 520 3.51 4.04 15.72
N ILE A 521 4.46 4.04 16.66
CA ILE A 521 4.24 3.46 18.01
C ILE A 521 3.02 4.12 18.69
N ILE A 522 2.93 5.45 18.67
CA ILE A 522 1.83 6.19 19.30
C ILE A 522 0.51 5.86 18.61
N GLY A 523 0.49 5.86 17.27
CA GLY A 523 -0.68 5.51 16.47
C GLY A 523 -1.15 4.09 16.69
N THR A 524 -0.26 3.10 16.66
CA THR A 524 -0.56 1.70 16.99
C THR A 524 -1.09 1.56 18.41
N THR A 525 -0.51 2.27 19.39
CA THR A 525 -1.00 2.28 20.78
C THR A 525 -2.44 2.80 20.85
N MET A 526 -2.73 3.91 20.17
CA MET A 526 -4.08 4.45 20.06
C MET A 526 -5.03 3.44 19.40
N GLY A 527 -4.62 2.81 18.29
CA GLY A 527 -5.42 1.80 17.59
C GLY A 527 -5.73 0.57 18.43
N CYS A 528 -4.77 0.08 19.21
CA CYS A 528 -4.96 -1.07 20.12
C CYS A 528 -6.03 -0.82 21.20
N VAL A 529 -6.38 0.44 21.48
CA VAL A 529 -7.45 0.81 22.44
C VAL A 529 -8.71 1.27 21.69
N ILE A 530 -8.57 2.19 20.74
CA ILE A 530 -9.69 2.81 20.03
C ILE A 530 -10.42 1.77 19.17
N SER A 531 -9.71 0.95 18.39
CA SER A 531 -10.37 0.03 17.47
C SER A 531 -11.21 -1.04 18.20
N PRO A 532 -10.74 -1.68 19.30
CA PRO A 532 -11.59 -2.55 20.12
C PRO A 532 -12.78 -1.82 20.76
N CYS A 533 -12.61 -0.59 21.24
CA CYS A 533 -13.70 0.20 21.80
C CYS A 533 -14.77 0.50 20.75
N VAL A 534 -14.37 0.94 19.55
CA VAL A 534 -15.27 1.19 18.43
C VAL A 534 -15.99 -0.10 18.04
N PHE A 535 -15.25 -1.21 17.85
CA PHE A 535 -15.85 -2.51 17.57
C PHE A 535 -16.87 -2.90 18.65
N TRP A 536 -16.56 -2.69 19.92
CA TRP A 536 -17.44 -3.02 21.03
C TRP A 536 -18.75 -2.23 21.00
N VAL A 537 -18.71 -0.96 20.57
CA VAL A 537 -19.92 -0.17 20.31
C VAL A 537 -20.79 -0.84 19.25
N PHE A 538 -20.22 -1.20 18.09
CA PHE A 538 -20.97 -1.92 17.04
C PHE A 538 -21.50 -3.27 17.55
N TYR A 539 -20.65 -4.05 18.23
CA TYR A 539 -20.98 -5.38 18.73
C TYR A 539 -22.11 -5.36 19.77
N LYS A 540 -22.19 -4.32 20.62
CA LYS A 540 -23.27 -4.16 21.60
C LYS A 540 -24.53 -3.52 21.03
N ALA A 541 -24.39 -2.56 20.11
CA ALA A 541 -25.51 -1.87 19.50
C ALA A 541 -26.28 -2.78 18.52
N PHE A 542 -25.57 -3.61 17.75
CA PHE A 542 -26.16 -4.44 16.70
C PHE A 542 -26.09 -5.92 17.05
N LYS A 543 -27.11 -6.44 17.75
CA LYS A 543 -27.18 -7.86 18.19
C LYS A 543 -27.18 -8.89 17.06
N GLY A 544 -27.39 -8.48 15.80
CA GLY A 544 -27.33 -9.32 14.60
C GLY A 544 -26.01 -9.25 13.84
N LEU A 545 -25.02 -8.47 14.31
CA LEU A 545 -23.73 -8.27 13.63
C LEU A 545 -23.04 -9.61 13.36
N GLY A 546 -22.72 -9.89 12.10
CA GLY A 546 -22.13 -11.16 11.65
C GLY A 546 -23.13 -12.17 11.07
N LYS A 547 -24.43 -11.85 11.03
CA LYS A 547 -25.44 -12.63 10.28
C LYS A 547 -25.60 -12.10 8.84
N PRO A 548 -25.80 -12.95 7.81
CA PRO A 548 -25.85 -12.52 6.41
C PRO A 548 -26.91 -11.47 6.07
N GLN A 549 -28.02 -11.44 6.82
CA GLN A 549 -29.14 -10.52 6.60
C GLN A 549 -29.15 -9.31 7.56
N SER A 550 -28.08 -9.11 8.35
CA SER A 550 -27.99 -7.95 9.24
C SER A 550 -27.41 -6.73 8.52
N GLU A 551 -27.51 -5.57 9.16
CA GLU A 551 -26.89 -4.33 8.68
C GLU A 551 -25.35 -4.44 8.55
N TYR A 552 -24.75 -5.30 9.39
CA TYR A 552 -23.30 -5.54 9.45
C TYR A 552 -23.04 -7.05 9.29
N PRO A 553 -23.10 -7.58 8.06
CA PRO A 553 -23.04 -9.02 7.83
C PRO A 553 -21.67 -9.65 8.09
N ALA A 554 -20.59 -8.86 8.06
CA ALA A 554 -19.21 -9.31 8.21
C ALA A 554 -18.87 -10.54 7.34
N PRO A 555 -19.01 -10.43 6.00
CA PRO A 555 -18.94 -11.59 5.10
C PRO A 555 -17.58 -12.30 5.13
N TYR A 556 -16.51 -11.60 5.51
CA TYR A 556 -15.19 -12.23 5.63
C TYR A 556 -15.03 -13.07 6.90
N ALA A 557 -15.84 -12.86 7.94
CA ALA A 557 -15.74 -13.63 9.17
C ALA A 557 -16.04 -15.12 8.93
N ILE A 558 -17.12 -15.42 8.19
CA ILE A 558 -17.48 -16.79 7.83
C ILE A 558 -16.46 -17.41 6.87
N VAL A 559 -15.93 -16.61 5.94
CA VAL A 559 -14.91 -17.05 4.99
C VAL A 559 -13.63 -17.46 5.73
N PHE A 560 -13.15 -16.65 6.68
CA PHE A 560 -11.96 -16.97 7.48
C PHE A 560 -12.20 -18.17 8.39
N ARG A 561 -13.40 -18.31 8.97
CA ARG A 561 -13.74 -19.50 9.76
C ARG A 561 -13.72 -20.77 8.90
N ASN A 562 -14.35 -20.75 7.72
CA ASN A 562 -14.33 -21.90 6.80
C ASN A 562 -12.90 -22.24 6.37
N MET A 563 -12.05 -21.25 6.14
CA MET A 563 -10.63 -21.49 5.88
C MET A 563 -9.92 -22.14 7.06
N ALA A 564 -10.28 -21.81 8.29
CA ALA A 564 -9.70 -22.44 9.48
C ALA A 564 -10.17 -23.88 9.66
N LEU A 565 -11.44 -24.18 9.36
CA LEU A 565 -11.95 -25.54 9.32
C LEU A 565 -11.19 -26.41 8.31
N LEU A 566 -11.03 -25.91 7.09
CA LEU A 566 -10.25 -26.61 6.07
C LEU A 566 -8.75 -26.66 6.40
N GLY A 567 -8.22 -25.61 7.02
CA GLY A 567 -6.82 -25.54 7.42
C GLY A 567 -6.45 -26.61 8.45
N VAL A 568 -7.38 -27.02 9.30
CA VAL A 568 -7.19 -28.10 10.29
C VAL A 568 -7.06 -29.48 9.63
N GLU A 569 -7.75 -29.71 8.53
CA GLU A 569 -7.61 -30.95 7.75
C GLU A 569 -6.29 -31.01 6.96
N GLY A 570 -5.58 -29.88 6.89
CA GLY A 570 -4.26 -29.77 6.30
C GLY A 570 -4.25 -29.47 4.80
N PHE A 571 -3.04 -29.41 4.24
CA PHE A 571 -2.85 -29.14 2.82
C PHE A 571 -3.37 -30.26 1.90
N SER A 572 -3.70 -31.43 2.46
CA SER A 572 -4.33 -32.55 1.75
C SER A 572 -5.79 -32.26 1.34
N SER A 573 -6.47 -31.32 2.01
CA SER A 573 -7.83 -30.92 1.64
C SER A 573 -7.88 -29.92 0.49
N LEU A 574 -6.72 -29.47 0.00
CA LEU A 574 -6.67 -28.61 -1.17
C LEU A 574 -7.06 -29.38 -2.44
N PRO A 575 -7.62 -28.69 -3.44
CA PRO A 575 -7.92 -29.28 -4.74
C PRO A 575 -6.74 -30.04 -5.35
N GLU A 576 -7.03 -31.05 -6.19
CA GLU A 576 -5.98 -31.85 -6.82
C GLU A 576 -5.00 -30.97 -7.61
N HIS A 577 -3.72 -31.33 -7.62
CA HIS A 577 -2.65 -30.56 -8.29
C HIS A 577 -2.45 -29.11 -7.79
N CYS A 578 -3.21 -28.60 -6.82
CA CYS A 578 -3.04 -27.25 -6.30
C CYS A 578 -1.62 -27.01 -5.74
N LEU A 579 -1.12 -27.93 -4.90
CA LEU A 579 0.24 -27.85 -4.36
C LEU A 579 1.32 -27.94 -5.43
N LEU A 580 1.12 -28.81 -6.43
CA LEU A 580 2.05 -28.94 -7.55
C LEU A 580 2.17 -27.63 -8.32
N LEU A 581 1.03 -27.00 -8.64
CA LEU A 581 1.01 -25.68 -9.26
C LEU A 581 1.69 -24.63 -8.38
N CYS A 582 1.47 -24.66 -7.06
CA CYS A 582 2.17 -23.76 -6.14
C CYS A 582 3.70 -23.91 -6.24
N TYR A 583 4.24 -25.13 -6.24
CA TYR A 583 5.67 -25.36 -6.39
C TYR A 583 6.21 -24.88 -7.75
N ILE A 584 5.47 -25.11 -8.83
CA ILE A 584 5.83 -24.64 -10.17
C ILE A 584 5.89 -23.11 -10.21
N PHE A 585 4.86 -22.44 -9.70
CA PHE A 585 4.79 -20.98 -9.71
C PHE A 585 5.85 -20.35 -8.79
N PHE A 586 6.06 -20.92 -7.61
CA PHE A 586 7.15 -20.52 -6.71
C PHE A 586 8.52 -20.62 -7.40
N GLY A 587 8.81 -21.76 -8.04
CA GLY A 587 10.04 -21.97 -8.79
C GLY A 587 10.17 -21.01 -9.97
N SER A 588 9.08 -20.78 -10.71
CA SER A 588 9.07 -19.84 -11.83
C SER A 588 9.37 -18.40 -11.39
N ALA A 589 8.88 -17.97 -10.23
CA ALA A 589 9.13 -16.62 -9.72
C ALA A 589 10.63 -16.42 -9.41
N ILE A 590 11.29 -17.44 -8.84
CA ILE A 590 12.73 -17.45 -8.61
C ILE A 590 13.49 -17.40 -9.94
N VAL A 591 13.11 -18.24 -10.90
CA VAL A 591 13.76 -18.32 -12.21
C VAL A 591 13.62 -17.00 -12.99
N ILE A 592 12.43 -16.39 -13.00
CA ILE A 592 12.18 -15.10 -13.68
C ILE A 592 13.09 -14.01 -13.09
N ASN A 593 13.20 -13.93 -11.77
CA ASN A 593 14.07 -12.95 -11.13
C ASN A 593 15.57 -13.24 -11.38
N LEU A 594 15.97 -14.51 -11.38
CA LEU A 594 17.33 -14.90 -11.73
C LEU A 594 17.68 -14.50 -13.16
N ILE A 595 16.81 -14.79 -14.13
CA ILE A 595 17.00 -14.38 -15.53
C ILE A 595 17.09 -12.84 -15.62
N LYS A 596 16.22 -12.13 -14.90
CA LYS A 596 16.23 -10.66 -14.86
C LYS A 596 17.55 -10.09 -14.37
N ASP A 597 18.12 -10.66 -13.31
CA ASP A 597 19.39 -10.23 -12.76
C ASP A 597 20.58 -10.59 -13.66
N LEU A 598 20.55 -11.75 -14.32
CA LEU A 598 21.61 -12.19 -15.24
C LEU A 598 21.63 -11.38 -16.55
N MET A 599 20.48 -10.90 -17.03
CA MET A 599 20.37 -10.17 -18.31
C MET A 599 20.79 -8.69 -18.24
N GLY A 600 21.13 -8.19 -17.05
CA GLY A 600 21.61 -6.82 -16.82
C GLY A 600 20.55 -5.73 -17.08
N LYS A 601 20.88 -4.47 -16.71
CA LYS A 601 19.92 -3.35 -16.69
C LYS A 601 19.29 -3.02 -18.05
N LYS A 602 19.99 -3.26 -19.17
CA LYS A 602 19.51 -2.88 -20.52
C LYS A 602 18.44 -3.83 -21.09
N ARG A 603 18.53 -5.14 -20.80
CA ARG A 603 17.56 -6.15 -21.28
C ARG A 603 16.57 -6.59 -20.20
N GLY A 604 16.93 -6.47 -18.92
CA GLY A 604 16.07 -6.82 -17.79
C GLY A 604 14.80 -5.96 -17.62
N TRP A 605 14.70 -4.82 -18.33
CA TRP A 605 13.48 -4.01 -18.32
C TRP A 605 12.29 -4.70 -19.01
N PHE A 606 12.53 -5.63 -19.93
CA PHE A 606 11.44 -6.39 -20.59
C PHE A 606 10.89 -7.55 -19.75
N ILE A 607 11.57 -7.92 -18.66
CA ILE A 607 11.19 -9.08 -17.86
C ILE A 607 10.20 -8.64 -16.78
N PRO A 608 8.98 -9.25 -16.76
CA PRO A 608 7.96 -8.89 -15.80
C PRO A 608 8.39 -9.21 -14.37
N LEU A 609 7.73 -8.57 -13.41
CA LEU A 609 7.94 -8.76 -11.99
C LEU A 609 6.92 -9.76 -11.45
N PRO A 610 7.33 -10.98 -11.04
CA PRO A 610 6.40 -11.99 -10.52
C PRO A 610 5.53 -11.50 -9.35
N MET A 611 6.09 -10.69 -8.44
CA MET A 611 5.32 -10.06 -7.36
C MET A 611 4.12 -9.25 -7.88
N ALA A 612 4.34 -8.41 -8.89
CA ALA A 612 3.28 -7.59 -9.48
C ALA A 612 2.26 -8.44 -10.25
N MET A 613 2.71 -9.51 -10.91
CA MET A 613 1.84 -10.47 -11.60
C MET A 613 0.91 -11.23 -10.65
N ALA A 614 1.29 -11.42 -9.38
CA ALA A 614 0.55 -12.25 -8.45
C ALA A 614 -0.72 -11.60 -7.89
N ILE A 615 -0.82 -10.27 -7.88
CA ILE A 615 -1.97 -9.56 -7.29
C ILE A 615 -3.28 -9.83 -8.08
N PRO A 616 -3.28 -9.74 -9.43
CA PRO A 616 -4.44 -10.11 -10.23
C PRO A 616 -4.90 -11.56 -10.08
N PHE A 617 -3.99 -12.50 -9.77
CA PHE A 617 -4.37 -13.90 -9.56
C PHE A 617 -5.42 -14.04 -8.46
N TYR A 618 -5.34 -13.17 -7.45
CA TYR A 618 -6.29 -13.13 -6.34
C TYR A 618 -7.51 -12.25 -6.61
N ILE A 619 -7.31 -11.02 -7.11
CA ILE A 619 -8.35 -9.96 -7.10
C ILE A 619 -9.07 -9.82 -8.44
N GLY A 620 -8.38 -10.07 -9.56
CA GLY A 620 -8.87 -9.77 -10.90
C GLY A 620 -8.00 -8.75 -11.65
N PRO A 621 -8.17 -8.63 -12.97
CA PRO A 621 -7.38 -7.73 -13.82
C PRO A 621 -7.98 -6.32 -13.98
N TYR A 622 -9.16 -6.01 -13.42
CA TYR A 622 -9.82 -4.71 -13.63
C TYR A 622 -8.91 -3.52 -13.27
N PHE A 623 -8.34 -3.51 -12.06
CA PHE A 623 -7.43 -2.45 -11.61
C PHE A 623 -6.14 -2.36 -12.45
N ALA A 624 -5.71 -3.48 -13.05
CA ALA A 624 -4.54 -3.52 -13.93
C ALA A 624 -4.78 -2.73 -15.23
N ILE A 625 -6.02 -2.78 -15.74
CA ILE A 625 -6.44 -2.02 -16.93
C ILE A 625 -6.37 -0.53 -16.61
N ASP A 626 -6.91 -0.11 -15.47
CA ASP A 626 -6.91 1.29 -15.05
C ASP A 626 -5.48 1.83 -14.85
N MET A 627 -4.60 1.05 -14.22
CA MET A 627 -3.19 1.38 -14.08
C MET A 627 -2.48 1.50 -15.44
N CYS A 628 -2.81 0.63 -16.40
CA CYS A 628 -2.27 0.71 -17.76
C CYS A 628 -2.76 1.95 -18.50
N VAL A 629 -4.03 2.37 -18.30
CA VAL A 629 -4.55 3.64 -18.83
C VAL A 629 -3.76 4.83 -18.26
N GLY A 630 -3.49 4.83 -16.96
CA GLY A 630 -2.64 5.85 -16.34
C GLY A 630 -1.24 5.94 -16.95
N SER A 631 -0.60 4.79 -17.16
CA SER A 631 0.68 4.70 -17.86
C SER A 631 0.61 5.17 -19.31
N LEU A 632 -0.46 4.84 -20.04
CA LEU A 632 -0.63 5.30 -21.41
C LEU A 632 -0.76 6.83 -21.47
N ILE A 633 -1.51 7.43 -20.53
CA ILE A 633 -1.63 8.89 -20.40
C ILE A 633 -0.25 9.52 -20.18
N LEU A 634 0.54 8.97 -19.25
CA LEU A 634 1.89 9.48 -18.99
C LEU A 634 2.80 9.32 -20.21
N PHE A 635 2.79 8.15 -20.85
CA PHE A 635 3.63 7.86 -22.01
C PHE A 635 3.35 8.79 -23.20
N VAL A 636 2.07 9.04 -23.48
CA VAL A 636 1.67 9.99 -24.54
C VAL A 636 2.11 11.41 -24.15
N TRP A 637 1.93 11.81 -22.89
CA TRP A 637 2.34 13.12 -22.42
C TRP A 637 3.86 13.32 -22.48
N GLU A 638 4.66 12.33 -22.10
CA GLU A 638 6.12 12.34 -22.21
C GLU A 638 6.58 12.48 -23.67
N LYS A 639 5.91 11.78 -24.60
CA LYS A 639 6.19 11.91 -26.04
C LYS A 639 5.83 13.28 -26.60
N MET A 640 4.76 13.90 -26.12
CA MET A 640 4.34 15.23 -26.56
C MET A 640 5.21 16.34 -25.96
N ASN A 641 5.48 16.28 -24.66
CA ASN A 641 6.28 17.27 -23.94
C ASN A 641 6.85 16.69 -22.64
N LYS A 642 8.03 16.09 -22.75
CA LYS A 642 8.75 15.50 -21.62
C LYS A 642 8.96 16.47 -20.45
N ALA A 643 9.39 17.70 -20.71
CA ALA A 643 9.66 18.68 -19.64
C ALA A 643 8.39 19.03 -18.83
N LYS A 644 7.22 19.14 -19.49
CA LYS A 644 5.94 19.35 -18.79
C LYS A 644 5.48 18.10 -18.06
N ALA A 645 5.66 16.92 -18.65
CA ALA A 645 5.30 15.65 -18.01
C ALA A 645 6.11 15.46 -16.71
N ASP A 646 7.43 15.60 -16.77
CA ASP A 646 8.31 15.48 -15.60
C ASP A 646 7.95 16.48 -14.49
N ALA A 647 7.56 17.71 -14.87
CA ALA A 647 7.20 18.75 -13.91
C ALA A 647 5.80 18.59 -13.30
N PHE A 648 4.80 18.08 -14.02
CA PHE A 648 3.39 18.12 -13.59
C PHE A 648 2.73 16.76 -13.43
N ALA A 649 3.24 15.69 -14.04
CA ALA A 649 2.64 14.36 -13.93
C ALA A 649 2.53 13.87 -12.47
N PRO A 650 3.56 14.04 -11.60
CA PRO A 650 3.42 13.67 -10.19
C PRO A 650 2.28 14.43 -9.49
N ALA A 651 2.08 15.71 -9.84
CA ALA A 651 1.00 16.53 -9.28
C ALA A 651 -0.39 16.11 -9.80
N VAL A 652 -0.51 15.77 -11.09
CA VAL A 652 -1.75 15.25 -11.68
C VAL A 652 -2.12 13.91 -11.05
N ALA A 653 -1.18 12.97 -11.03
CA ALA A 653 -1.39 11.64 -10.48
C ALA A 653 -1.73 11.67 -8.99
N SER A 654 -1.01 12.50 -8.21
CA SER A 654 -1.33 12.72 -6.80
C SER A 654 -2.72 13.35 -6.65
N GLY A 655 -3.09 14.32 -7.50
CA GLY A 655 -4.43 14.91 -7.51
C GLY A 655 -5.54 13.87 -7.74
N LEU A 656 -5.35 12.97 -8.71
CA LEU A 656 -6.30 11.87 -8.99
C LEU A 656 -6.41 10.87 -7.83
N ILE A 657 -5.29 10.44 -7.24
CA ILE A 657 -5.30 9.55 -6.07
C ILE A 657 -5.97 10.24 -4.88
N CYS A 658 -5.64 11.52 -4.66
CA CYS A 658 -6.10 12.24 -3.49
C CYS A 658 -7.58 12.61 -3.55
N GLY A 659 -8.10 12.99 -4.73
CA GLY A 659 -9.48 13.43 -4.92
C GLY A 659 -10.48 12.32 -4.59
N ASP A 660 -10.29 11.18 -5.24
CA ASP A 660 -11.09 9.97 -5.07
C ASP A 660 -10.92 9.42 -3.66
N GLY A 661 -9.66 9.32 -3.19
CA GLY A 661 -9.34 8.87 -1.84
C GLY A 661 -10.03 9.70 -0.76
N ILE A 662 -10.20 11.01 -0.96
CA ILE A 662 -10.93 11.88 -0.03
C ILE A 662 -12.46 11.75 -0.18
N TRP A 663 -12.98 11.48 -1.38
CA TRP A 663 -14.42 11.21 -1.56
C TRP A 663 -14.90 9.97 -0.77
N THR A 664 -14.02 8.98 -0.57
CA THR A 664 -14.36 7.79 0.25
C THR A 664 -14.81 8.15 1.67
N LEU A 665 -14.36 9.28 2.23
CA LEU A 665 -14.76 9.74 3.56
C LEU A 665 -16.24 10.19 3.61
N PRO A 666 -16.70 11.20 2.82
CA PRO A 666 -18.12 11.53 2.74
C PRO A 666 -19.01 10.33 2.40
N ALA A 667 -18.62 9.50 1.42
CA ALA A 667 -19.40 8.33 1.05
C ALA A 667 -19.58 7.36 2.23
N SER A 668 -18.50 7.13 3.01
CA SER A 668 -18.56 6.30 4.22
C SER A 668 -19.45 6.92 5.30
N ILE A 669 -19.38 8.24 5.50
CA ILE A 669 -20.21 8.97 6.46
C ILE A 669 -21.69 8.91 6.06
N LEU A 670 -22.02 9.15 4.79
CA LEU A 670 -23.38 9.02 4.24
C LEU A 670 -23.92 7.61 4.48
N ALA A 671 -23.10 6.61 4.19
CA ALA A 671 -23.47 5.24 4.47
C ALA A 671 -23.73 5.05 5.98
N ILE A 672 -22.90 5.58 6.89
CA ILE A 672 -23.09 5.46 8.36
C ILE A 672 -24.48 5.98 8.76
N PHE A 673 -24.95 7.06 8.14
CA PHE A 673 -26.29 7.62 8.36
C PHE A 673 -27.41 6.90 7.59
N GLY A 674 -27.14 5.74 7.00
CA GLY A 674 -28.14 4.94 6.26
C GLY A 674 -28.51 5.51 4.90
N VAL A 675 -27.79 6.53 4.40
CA VAL A 675 -28.04 7.09 3.07
C VAL A 675 -27.48 6.13 2.03
N LYS A 676 -28.37 5.55 1.22
CA LYS A 676 -28.02 4.69 0.09
C LYS A 676 -27.91 5.53 -1.18
N PRO A 677 -27.05 5.15 -2.13
CA PRO A 677 -27.11 5.71 -3.47
C PRO A 677 -28.50 5.53 -4.09
N PRO A 678 -28.97 6.50 -4.89
CA PRO A 678 -30.33 6.47 -5.41
C PRO A 678 -30.51 5.55 -6.63
N ILE A 679 -29.47 5.32 -7.44
CA ILE A 679 -29.58 4.61 -8.72
C ILE A 679 -28.72 3.35 -8.68
N CYS A 680 -29.25 2.22 -9.15
CA CYS A 680 -28.44 1.05 -9.50
C CYS A 680 -28.36 0.96 -11.03
N MET A 681 -27.19 1.28 -11.59
CA MET A 681 -26.93 1.10 -13.02
C MET A 681 -26.35 -0.30 -13.27
N LYS A 682 -27.14 -1.23 -13.82
CA LYS A 682 -26.69 -2.57 -14.20
C LYS A 682 -26.55 -2.73 -15.71
N PHE A 683 -25.57 -3.52 -16.12
CA PHE A 683 -25.31 -3.82 -17.53
C PHE A 683 -25.66 -5.26 -17.84
N LEU A 684 -26.69 -5.45 -18.66
CA LEU A 684 -27.27 -6.75 -18.96
C LEU A 684 -27.09 -7.10 -20.44
N SER A 685 -27.18 -8.40 -20.76
CA SER A 685 -27.29 -8.82 -22.15
C SER A 685 -28.58 -8.28 -22.76
N ARG A 686 -28.61 -8.05 -24.08
CA ARG A 686 -29.81 -7.56 -24.78
C ARG A 686 -31.04 -8.42 -24.51
N THR A 687 -30.87 -9.74 -24.48
CA THR A 687 -31.95 -10.69 -24.19
C THR A 687 -32.42 -10.61 -22.74
N THR A 688 -31.51 -10.43 -21.79
CA THR A 688 -31.88 -10.25 -20.38
C THR A 688 -32.56 -8.90 -20.19
N ASN A 689 -32.07 -7.85 -20.83
CA ASN A 689 -32.67 -6.52 -20.74
C ASN A 689 -34.10 -6.52 -21.27
N ALA A 690 -34.36 -7.12 -22.44
CA ALA A 690 -35.71 -7.25 -22.97
C ALA A 690 -36.67 -8.00 -22.02
N ARG A 691 -36.17 -9.01 -21.29
CA ARG A 691 -36.97 -9.72 -20.27
C ARG A 691 -37.25 -8.85 -19.05
N VAL A 692 -36.26 -8.07 -18.60
CA VAL A 692 -36.42 -7.12 -17.49
C VAL A 692 -37.39 -6.01 -17.88
N ASP A 693 -37.25 -5.44 -19.08
CA ASP A 693 -38.15 -4.41 -19.60
C ASP A 693 -39.58 -4.93 -19.71
N ALA A 694 -39.77 -6.17 -20.19
CA ALA A 694 -41.08 -6.82 -20.22
C ALA A 694 -41.66 -7.05 -18.81
N PHE A 695 -40.83 -7.42 -17.83
CA PHE A 695 -41.24 -7.62 -16.44
C PHE A 695 -41.57 -6.29 -15.71
N LEU A 696 -40.85 -5.21 -16.02
CA LEU A 696 -41.12 -3.88 -15.44
C LEU A 696 -42.31 -3.19 -16.10
N GLY A 697 -42.63 -3.55 -17.34
CA GLY A 697 -43.79 -3.06 -18.08
C GLY A 697 -45.09 -3.83 -17.83
N SER A 698 -45.02 -5.00 -17.16
CA SER A 698 -46.17 -5.77 -16.65
C SER A 698 -46.48 -5.41 -15.21
#